data_AF-A0A1L9NQS4-F1
#
_entry.id   AF-A0A1L9NQS4-F1
#
_cell.length_a   1.000
_cell.length_b   1.000
_cell.length_c   1.000
_cell.angle_alpha   90.00
_cell.angle_beta   90.00
_cell.angle_gamma   90.00
#
_symmetry.space_group_name_H-M   'P 1'
#
loop_
_entity.id
_entity.type
_entity.pdbx_description
1 polymer ?
#
loop_
_entity_poly.entity_id
_entity_poly.type
_entity_poly.pdbx_seq_one_letter_code
_entity_poly.pdbx_strand_id
1 'polypeptide(L)'
;MPQKLTVAVAQASTQSTLAATLAALERVTRHAAARGVHLILFPEAYLGGYPRTCDFGTAVGARGAHGRDQFLEYFHAAVDLGDTPTGAGDDWVNRRLPLPRGKEYRGDGTREALEKISRETGVFIVCGVIERAGGSLYCSAIYVDPRDGALGKRRKVMPTASERLIWAQGSPSTLKAVTTELNGVPLTIGAAICWENYMPMLRQSLYSQNVNLYLAPTADARDTWLPLMRTVAGEGRTFVLSANQCVRRRELPGWITANSQDKYDGDEYVCRGGSCIVGPLGEVLSEPIWEVSTDDVTDANDPNDPAMAAALSITEIDVEDCERGRLDLDVAGSYSRNDSFKLTVDGLDLNPPPCSQPRPCTNCVQAQAACVPNQRPARKSRVNPEYARALEERIIELESQQCGPLHHAVGLGTTPGLKSRADVQPSDSPEPPRTRMTRALTAEDATSPACRLSSHIPGDAESTQAGSTPSVTILPPFVQGSPHPGFLPGSNYEMEIPSQTQDELIQTFLQRVNPRYPFLHEGTFIAWYESWKESRNLGVPLPPQDQWKAFFIKMALAVSLLIAPRVSPRDMKVSQALYSSATSSLDAVFACLDPVLHAQAYLLCTLHALHSPSSQTVLTMIAAAVRCCVMAQLHLSEVEHRPQKLLWERQIRRRVFWSAYAIDRLVSWVYHVPCTLVDEDIQVEPFANMNDHEIKEWQVRAVRLEPDASTPRRTQVSSALHLIRGRRIQSRILSIMMRADYDQRLAESHQWRLHMLEVLDEWKAQLEPHSDPLSKGYTSEGWVGMLYNYTVLLLYRPTKANMTDLVMEHCIGACTDIALTFWKYLKSRQTAQLWPGLLSQFGIGITLLYCLWVVPPSQRSIEAQSPNIGPAIRICSVILAVLSERWTEAEPLRDIFDLLADSIPIYRSHDGEESRISTSSSKTIQEYLPRVTAIVINKDIMRMLLEMATEDYPWAAGGTVNVGDWSSSDVHSAQDCPLCLGTRADRADLPSVGFDAANLWPGFDNDTEHSLTTLSGEYSLFPGLLGSIEF
;
A
#
# COMPACT_ATOMS: atom_id res chain seq x y z
N MET A 1 -48.92 -4.81 3.64
CA MET A 1 -48.97 -3.89 4.81
C MET A 1 -47.67 -3.08 4.76
N PRO A 2 -47.67 -1.79 5.10
CA PRO A 2 -46.47 -0.96 5.00
C PRO A 2 -45.35 -1.56 5.86
N GLN A 3 -44.11 -1.56 5.36
CA GLN A 3 -42.97 -2.24 5.99
C GLN A 3 -42.31 -1.35 7.05
N LYS A 4 -43.14 -0.86 7.98
CA LYS A 4 -42.77 0.18 8.94
C LYS A 4 -42.16 -0.35 10.23
N LEU A 5 -41.08 0.31 10.65
CA LEU A 5 -40.37 0.05 11.90
C LEU A 5 -39.99 1.35 12.60
N THR A 6 -40.37 1.47 13.87
CA THR A 6 -39.74 2.40 14.81
C THR A 6 -38.33 1.92 15.16
N VAL A 7 -37.30 2.72 14.89
CA VAL A 7 -35.89 2.45 15.21
C VAL A 7 -35.29 3.58 16.06
N ALA A 8 -34.18 3.31 16.75
CA ALA A 8 -33.52 4.29 17.61
C ALA A 8 -31.98 4.23 17.57
N VAL A 9 -31.34 5.37 17.83
CA VAL A 9 -29.89 5.47 18.11
C VAL A 9 -29.68 6.10 19.48
N ALA A 10 -28.89 5.45 20.32
CA ALA A 10 -28.58 5.91 21.67
C ALA A 10 -27.21 6.60 21.71
N GLN A 11 -27.18 7.86 22.11
CA GLN A 11 -25.95 8.59 22.39
C GLN A 11 -25.58 8.44 23.86
N ALA A 12 -24.52 7.67 24.17
CA ALA A 12 -24.27 7.16 25.52
C ALA A 12 -22.78 7.17 25.91
N SER A 13 -22.47 7.04 27.20
CA SER A 13 -21.10 6.87 27.71
C SER A 13 -20.88 5.53 28.41
N THR A 14 -19.70 4.93 28.19
CA THR A 14 -19.27 3.74 28.94
C THR A 14 -19.15 4.11 30.41
N GLN A 15 -19.77 3.32 31.28
CA GLN A 15 -19.77 3.56 32.73
C GLN A 15 -18.51 2.95 33.37
N SER A 16 -18.23 3.35 34.62
CA SER A 16 -17.03 2.94 35.37
C SER A 16 -16.82 1.43 35.53
N THR A 17 -17.85 0.61 35.29
CA THR A 17 -17.77 -0.85 35.22
C THR A 17 -18.65 -1.42 34.12
N LEU A 18 -18.33 -2.63 33.65
CA LEU A 18 -19.16 -3.39 32.71
C LEU A 18 -20.58 -3.62 33.24
N ALA A 19 -20.73 -3.92 34.54
CA ALA A 19 -22.04 -4.11 35.18
C ALA A 19 -22.88 -2.82 35.20
N ALA A 20 -22.26 -1.67 35.51
CA ALA A 20 -22.94 -0.37 35.44
C ALA A 20 -23.33 0.00 34.00
N THR A 21 -22.48 -0.33 33.02
CA THR A 21 -22.77 -0.07 31.60
C THR A 21 -23.91 -0.95 31.08
N LEU A 22 -23.99 -2.21 31.52
CA LEU A 22 -25.12 -3.09 31.20
C LEU A 22 -26.42 -2.63 31.88
N ALA A 23 -26.38 -2.08 33.09
CA ALA A 23 -27.53 -1.49 33.74
C ALA A 23 -28.02 -0.20 33.04
N ALA A 24 -27.09 0.63 32.53
CA ALA A 24 -27.41 1.77 31.67
C ALA A 24 -28.05 1.34 30.35
N LEU A 25 -27.47 0.34 29.67
CA LEU A 25 -28.03 -0.28 28.46
C LEU A 25 -29.45 -0.81 28.70
N GLU A 26 -29.69 -1.49 29.82
CA GLU A 26 -31.02 -1.97 30.21
C GLU A 26 -32.00 -0.82 30.42
N ARG A 27 -31.62 0.25 31.15
CA ARG A 27 -32.44 1.45 31.38
C ARG A 27 -32.85 2.10 30.05
N VAL A 28 -31.88 2.36 29.16
CA VAL A 28 -32.11 2.96 27.84
C VAL A 28 -33.02 2.07 26.97
N THR A 29 -32.78 0.76 26.97
CA THR A 29 -33.58 -0.19 26.15
C THR A 29 -35.00 -0.32 26.68
N ARG A 30 -35.23 -0.30 28.00
CA ARG A 30 -36.58 -0.28 28.60
C ARG A 30 -37.33 1.02 28.28
N HIS A 31 -36.66 2.17 28.29
CA HIS A 31 -37.25 3.46 27.87
C HIS A 31 -37.58 3.47 26.36
N ALA A 32 -36.71 2.92 25.51
CA ALA A 32 -36.98 2.74 24.08
C ALA A 32 -38.19 1.82 23.81
N ALA A 33 -38.27 0.69 24.53
CA ALA A 33 -39.40 -0.25 24.44
C ALA A 33 -40.74 0.40 24.82
N ALA A 34 -40.76 1.20 25.88
CA ALA A 34 -41.93 1.97 26.30
C ALA A 34 -42.41 2.99 25.26
N ARG A 35 -41.52 3.40 24.34
CA ARG A 35 -41.79 4.30 23.20
C ARG A 35 -42.00 3.54 21.87
N GLY A 36 -42.16 2.22 21.92
CA GLY A 36 -42.50 1.39 20.76
C GLY A 36 -41.35 1.15 19.77
N VAL A 37 -40.10 1.23 20.22
CA VAL A 37 -38.90 0.94 19.41
C VAL A 37 -38.75 -0.56 19.17
N HIS A 38 -38.44 -0.96 17.94
CA HIS A 38 -38.20 -2.36 17.56
C HIS A 38 -36.71 -2.71 17.52
N LEU A 39 -35.85 -1.74 17.20
CA LEU A 39 -34.40 -1.91 17.12
C LEU A 39 -33.67 -0.67 17.66
N ILE A 40 -32.62 -0.89 18.46
CA ILE A 40 -31.75 0.15 19.02
C ILE A 40 -30.28 -0.12 18.73
N LEU A 41 -29.55 0.92 18.31
CA LEU A 41 -28.10 0.90 18.14
C LEU A 41 -27.40 1.70 19.25
N PHE A 42 -26.42 1.07 19.90
CA PHE A 42 -25.48 1.70 20.84
C PHE A 42 -24.09 1.94 20.18
N PRO A 43 -23.26 2.87 20.71
CA PRO A 43 -22.03 3.34 20.05
C PRO A 43 -20.90 2.31 19.87
N GLU A 44 -19.85 2.69 19.14
CA GLU A 44 -18.59 1.92 19.10
C GLU A 44 -18.03 1.75 20.52
N ALA A 45 -17.45 0.58 20.81
CA ALA A 45 -16.74 0.30 22.06
C ALA A 45 -17.55 0.58 23.35
N TYR A 46 -18.88 0.64 23.28
CA TYR A 46 -19.73 1.03 24.42
C TYR A 46 -19.54 0.09 25.61
N LEU A 47 -19.49 -1.23 25.40
CA LEU A 47 -19.04 -2.18 26.41
C LEU A 47 -17.52 -2.34 26.36
N GLY A 48 -16.84 -2.13 27.49
CA GLY A 48 -15.37 -2.20 27.62
C GLY A 48 -14.64 -0.85 27.39
N GLY A 49 -15.26 0.10 26.70
CA GLY A 49 -14.81 1.50 26.60
C GLY A 49 -13.90 1.80 25.41
N TYR A 50 -14.02 3.03 24.89
CA TYR A 50 -13.05 3.57 23.93
C TYR A 50 -11.91 4.24 24.71
N PRO A 51 -10.62 3.88 24.48
CA PRO A 51 -9.48 4.38 25.24
C PRO A 51 -9.06 5.77 24.73
N ARG A 52 -9.94 6.76 24.85
CA ARG A 52 -9.68 8.15 24.40
C ARG A 52 -8.50 8.74 25.17
N THR A 53 -7.73 9.62 24.52
CA THR A 53 -6.53 10.28 25.08
C THR A 53 -5.41 9.36 25.57
N CYS A 54 -5.49 8.04 25.36
CA CYS A 54 -4.48 7.07 25.80
C CYS A 54 -3.50 6.73 24.65
N ASP A 55 -2.19 6.83 24.90
CA ASP A 55 -1.12 6.45 23.96
C ASP A 55 -0.55 5.04 24.25
N PHE A 56 -1.00 4.41 25.34
CA PHE A 56 -0.45 3.17 25.92
C PHE A 56 1.08 3.20 26.06
N GLY A 57 1.65 4.37 26.35
CA GLY A 57 3.09 4.63 26.45
C GLY A 57 3.90 4.16 25.24
N THR A 58 3.31 4.21 24.04
CA THR A 58 3.91 3.66 22.82
C THR A 58 4.60 4.72 21.95
N ALA A 59 5.72 4.33 21.34
CA ALA A 59 6.38 5.08 20.28
C ALA A 59 6.94 4.12 19.22
N VAL A 60 7.38 4.66 18.08
CA VAL A 60 8.05 3.86 17.05
C VAL A 60 9.38 3.32 17.61
N GLY A 61 9.42 2.02 17.89
CA GLY A 61 10.57 1.33 18.48
C GLY A 61 10.54 1.17 20.01
N ALA A 62 9.74 1.94 20.75
CA ALA A 62 9.76 1.97 22.21
C ALA A 62 8.37 1.79 22.86
N ARG A 63 8.34 1.21 24.07
CA ARG A 63 7.11 1.05 24.90
C ARG A 63 7.45 1.20 26.39
N GLY A 64 6.83 2.17 27.07
CA GLY A 64 7.00 2.45 28.50
C GLY A 64 6.40 1.38 29.42
N ALA A 65 6.81 1.35 30.69
CA ALA A 65 6.26 0.42 31.68
C ALA A 65 4.76 0.68 31.92
N HIS A 66 4.41 1.91 32.31
CA HIS A 66 3.04 2.42 32.48
C HIS A 66 2.07 2.03 31.35
N GLY A 67 2.52 2.04 30.11
CA GLY A 67 1.72 1.67 28.95
C GLY A 67 1.26 0.21 28.93
N ARG A 68 2.07 -0.69 29.52
CA ARG A 68 1.71 -2.10 29.74
C ARG A 68 0.68 -2.23 30.86
N ASP A 69 0.77 -1.40 31.89
CA ASP A 69 -0.17 -1.38 33.00
C ASP A 69 -1.54 -0.84 32.55
N GLN A 70 -1.56 0.22 31.72
CA GLN A 70 -2.79 0.69 31.05
C GLN A 70 -3.40 -0.38 30.14
N PHE A 71 -2.57 -1.09 29.37
CA PHE A 71 -3.05 -2.19 28.54
C PHE A 71 -3.61 -3.35 29.38
N LEU A 72 -3.04 -3.63 30.55
CA LEU A 72 -3.54 -4.65 31.48
C LEU A 72 -4.90 -4.27 32.05
N GLU A 73 -5.08 -3.03 32.54
CA GLU A 73 -6.37 -2.53 33.01
C GLU A 73 -7.43 -2.54 31.90
N TYR A 74 -7.06 -2.11 30.70
CA TYR A 74 -7.94 -2.13 29.54
C TYR A 74 -8.32 -3.56 29.11
N PHE A 75 -7.39 -4.51 29.19
CA PHE A 75 -7.65 -5.93 28.92
C PHE A 75 -8.52 -6.58 29.99
N HIS A 76 -8.44 -6.14 31.25
CA HIS A 76 -9.35 -6.56 32.32
C HIS A 76 -10.76 -5.99 32.15
N ALA A 77 -10.89 -4.74 31.67
CA ALA A 77 -12.17 -4.08 31.38
C ALA A 77 -12.89 -4.64 30.13
N ALA A 78 -12.15 -5.23 29.19
CA ALA A 78 -12.69 -5.82 27.97
C ALA A 78 -13.59 -7.06 28.22
N VAL A 79 -14.62 -7.23 27.38
CA VAL A 79 -15.66 -8.25 27.49
C VAL A 79 -15.20 -9.60 26.95
N ASP A 80 -15.40 -10.68 27.70
CA ASP A 80 -15.25 -12.05 27.21
C ASP A 80 -16.60 -12.58 26.70
N LEU A 81 -16.79 -12.56 25.38
CA LEU A 81 -17.99 -13.11 24.74
C LEU A 81 -17.95 -14.65 24.59
N GLY A 82 -16.87 -15.33 25.01
CA GLY A 82 -16.76 -16.78 24.99
C GLY A 82 -16.55 -17.39 23.59
N ASP A 83 -15.90 -16.67 22.67
CA ASP A 83 -15.59 -17.10 21.30
C ASP A 83 -14.11 -17.53 21.14
N THR A 84 -13.58 -17.58 19.91
CA THR A 84 -12.18 -17.88 19.58
C THR A 84 -11.48 -16.69 18.89
N PRO A 85 -10.14 -16.65 18.82
CA PRO A 85 -9.39 -15.61 18.10
C PRO A 85 -9.71 -15.54 16.60
N THR A 86 -9.97 -16.67 15.94
CA THR A 86 -10.41 -16.72 14.53
C THR A 86 -11.86 -16.27 14.34
N GLY A 87 -12.64 -16.28 15.42
CA GLY A 87 -14.10 -16.34 15.38
C GLY A 87 -14.57 -17.76 15.05
N ALA A 88 -15.54 -18.28 15.79
CA ALA A 88 -16.19 -19.56 15.48
C ALA A 88 -17.50 -19.41 14.69
N GLY A 89 -17.93 -18.16 14.42
CA GLY A 89 -19.10 -17.84 13.61
C GLY A 89 -20.36 -18.57 14.09
N ASP A 90 -20.97 -19.34 13.19
CA ASP A 90 -22.20 -20.09 13.44
C ASP A 90 -22.08 -21.07 14.63
N ASP A 91 -20.89 -21.58 14.99
CA ASP A 91 -20.70 -22.45 16.17
C ASP A 91 -20.76 -21.67 17.49
N TRP A 92 -20.32 -20.40 17.50
CA TRP A 92 -20.52 -19.51 18.65
C TRP A 92 -21.99 -19.10 18.76
N VAL A 93 -22.60 -18.64 17.65
CA VAL A 93 -24.02 -18.24 17.57
C VAL A 93 -24.92 -19.35 18.13
N ASN A 94 -24.81 -20.56 17.57
CA ASN A 94 -25.64 -21.72 17.94
C ASN A 94 -25.20 -22.42 19.25
N ARG A 95 -24.36 -21.78 20.08
CA ARG A 95 -23.88 -22.31 21.37
C ARG A 95 -23.26 -23.72 21.29
N ARG A 96 -22.64 -24.08 20.15
CA ARG A 96 -22.06 -25.42 19.89
C ARG A 96 -20.64 -25.61 20.45
N LEU A 97 -19.98 -24.53 20.85
CA LEU A 97 -18.66 -24.55 21.46
C LEU A 97 -18.68 -25.14 22.89
N PRO A 98 -17.66 -25.92 23.31
CA PRO A 98 -17.66 -26.60 24.60
C PRO A 98 -17.56 -25.64 25.78
N LEU A 99 -18.40 -25.85 26.80
CA LEU A 99 -18.41 -25.10 28.06
C LEU A 99 -17.18 -25.42 28.92
N PRO A 100 -16.61 -24.43 29.65
CA PRO A 100 -15.64 -24.69 30.71
C PRO A 100 -16.26 -25.55 31.83
N ARG A 101 -15.43 -26.37 32.49
CA ARG A 101 -15.90 -27.20 33.62
C ARG A 101 -16.46 -26.32 34.74
N GLY A 102 -17.71 -26.54 35.12
CA GLY A 102 -18.38 -25.77 36.19
C GLY A 102 -18.85 -24.37 35.79
N LYS A 103 -19.01 -24.08 34.49
CA LYS A 103 -19.59 -22.84 33.97
C LYS A 103 -20.82 -23.13 33.13
N GLU A 104 -21.84 -22.28 33.26
CA GLU A 104 -23.10 -22.36 32.48
C GLU A 104 -22.97 -21.79 31.06
N TYR A 105 -22.04 -20.85 30.88
CA TYR A 105 -21.71 -20.17 29.62
C TYR A 105 -20.17 -20.06 29.45
N ARG A 106 -19.69 -19.76 28.23
CA ARG A 106 -18.24 -19.77 27.95
C ARG A 106 -17.48 -18.54 28.44
N GLY A 107 -18.11 -17.36 28.35
CA GLY A 107 -17.48 -16.06 28.61
C GLY A 107 -17.75 -15.52 30.02
N ASP A 108 -17.87 -14.19 30.13
CA ASP A 108 -18.17 -13.49 31.40
C ASP A 108 -19.67 -13.42 31.74
N GLY A 109 -20.55 -13.62 30.76
CA GLY A 109 -22.01 -13.57 30.88
C GLY A 109 -22.66 -12.35 30.20
N THR A 110 -21.87 -11.48 29.57
CA THR A 110 -22.37 -10.30 28.85
C THR A 110 -23.31 -10.66 27.70
N ARG A 111 -23.04 -11.76 26.99
CA ARG A 111 -23.96 -12.28 25.96
C ARG A 111 -25.32 -12.63 26.56
N GLU A 112 -25.32 -13.42 27.64
CA GLU A 112 -26.53 -13.84 28.35
C GLU A 112 -27.31 -12.65 28.91
N ALA A 113 -26.63 -11.60 29.38
CA ALA A 113 -27.25 -10.36 29.82
C ALA A 113 -27.94 -9.61 28.67
N LEU A 114 -27.27 -9.44 27.52
CA LEU A 114 -27.87 -8.80 26.34
C LEU A 114 -29.05 -9.59 25.78
N GLU A 115 -28.92 -10.92 25.68
CA GLU A 115 -30.01 -11.83 25.27
C GLU A 115 -31.19 -11.79 26.24
N LYS A 116 -30.95 -11.56 27.55
CA LYS A 116 -32.01 -11.34 28.55
C LYS A 116 -32.70 -9.99 28.32
N ILE A 117 -31.94 -8.89 28.24
CA ILE A 117 -32.50 -7.53 28.10
C ILE A 117 -33.33 -7.42 26.81
N SER A 118 -32.82 -7.92 25.69
CA SER A 118 -33.53 -7.92 24.41
C SER A 118 -34.85 -8.69 24.49
N ARG A 119 -34.84 -9.91 25.03
CA ARG A 119 -36.05 -10.74 25.20
C ARG A 119 -37.07 -10.15 26.19
N GLU A 120 -36.62 -9.49 27.26
CA GLU A 120 -37.52 -8.86 28.24
C GLU A 120 -38.11 -7.53 27.79
N THR A 121 -37.50 -6.87 26.79
CA THR A 121 -37.97 -5.59 26.24
C THR A 121 -38.69 -5.74 24.90
N GLY A 122 -38.46 -6.84 24.18
CA GLY A 122 -38.93 -7.02 22.80
C GLY A 122 -38.11 -6.26 21.76
N VAL A 123 -37.00 -5.60 22.15
CA VAL A 123 -36.19 -4.73 21.30
C VAL A 123 -34.97 -5.49 20.79
N PHE A 124 -34.69 -5.42 19.48
CA PHE A 124 -33.44 -5.88 18.88
C PHE A 124 -32.29 -4.94 19.26
N ILE A 125 -31.23 -5.47 19.87
CA ILE A 125 -30.11 -4.68 20.40
C ILE A 125 -28.90 -4.87 19.50
N VAL A 126 -28.31 -3.77 19.04
CA VAL A 126 -26.97 -3.76 18.45
C VAL A 126 -26.05 -2.90 19.29
N CYS A 127 -24.89 -3.44 19.67
CA CYS A 127 -23.98 -2.77 20.59
C CYS A 127 -22.53 -2.92 20.16
N GLY A 128 -21.75 -1.84 20.24
CA GLY A 128 -20.29 -1.89 20.16
C GLY A 128 -19.68 -2.49 21.42
N VAL A 129 -18.69 -3.37 21.24
CA VAL A 129 -18.05 -4.15 22.30
C VAL A 129 -16.55 -4.23 22.05
N ILE A 130 -15.74 -3.98 23.07
CA ILE A 130 -14.33 -4.37 23.10
C ILE A 130 -14.27 -5.82 23.59
N GLU A 131 -14.17 -6.74 22.64
CA GLU A 131 -14.09 -8.17 22.92
C GLU A 131 -12.64 -8.58 23.20
N ARG A 132 -12.39 -9.32 24.29
CA ARG A 132 -11.15 -10.10 24.46
C ARG A 132 -11.36 -11.54 24.01
N ALA A 133 -10.45 -12.05 23.18
CA ALA A 133 -10.44 -13.46 22.78
C ALA A 133 -9.00 -13.96 22.62
N GLY A 134 -8.66 -15.04 23.35
CA GLY A 134 -7.35 -15.72 23.28
C GLY A 134 -6.12 -14.82 23.43
N GLY A 135 -6.19 -13.80 24.31
CA GLY A 135 -5.07 -12.89 24.58
C GLY A 135 -4.99 -11.66 23.68
N SER A 136 -5.92 -11.46 22.75
CA SER A 136 -6.05 -10.24 21.94
C SER A 136 -7.37 -9.51 22.21
N LEU A 137 -7.40 -8.19 21.98
CA LEU A 137 -8.61 -7.37 21.98
C LEU A 137 -9.11 -7.12 20.55
N TYR A 138 -10.41 -6.96 20.38
CA TYR A 138 -11.06 -6.68 19.10
C TYR A 138 -12.22 -5.71 19.29
N CYS A 139 -12.18 -4.55 18.64
CA CYS A 139 -13.39 -3.73 18.52
C CYS A 139 -14.42 -4.47 17.65
N SER A 140 -15.64 -4.59 18.17
CA SER A 140 -16.67 -5.50 17.67
C SER A 140 -18.05 -4.86 17.73
N ALA A 141 -19.01 -5.42 16.99
CA ALA A 141 -20.44 -5.11 17.12
C ALA A 141 -21.22 -6.44 17.24
N ILE A 142 -22.09 -6.57 18.23
CA ILE A 142 -22.95 -7.75 18.44
C ILE A 142 -24.39 -7.43 18.03
N TYR A 143 -25.07 -8.38 17.39
CA TYR A 143 -26.49 -8.29 17.02
C TYR A 143 -27.31 -9.27 17.87
N VAL A 144 -28.32 -8.79 18.58
CA VAL A 144 -29.14 -9.59 19.51
C VAL A 144 -30.62 -9.40 19.23
N ASP A 145 -31.29 -10.51 18.89
CA ASP A 145 -32.71 -10.60 18.58
C ASP A 145 -33.54 -10.97 19.83
N PRO A 146 -34.72 -10.36 20.03
CA PRO A 146 -35.56 -10.61 21.21
C PRO A 146 -36.15 -12.03 21.25
N ARG A 147 -36.25 -12.73 20.12
CA ARG A 147 -36.71 -14.12 20.02
C ARG A 147 -35.53 -15.08 19.97
N ASP A 148 -34.61 -14.83 19.05
CA ASP A 148 -33.59 -15.79 18.59
C ASP A 148 -32.23 -15.62 19.29
N GLY A 149 -32.05 -14.56 20.09
CA GLY A 149 -30.82 -14.27 20.83
C GLY A 149 -29.71 -13.69 19.95
N ALA A 150 -28.44 -13.93 20.30
CA ALA A 150 -27.32 -13.38 19.55
C ALA A 150 -27.16 -14.04 18.17
N LEU A 151 -27.79 -13.44 17.14
CA LEU A 151 -27.74 -13.89 15.74
C LEU A 151 -26.32 -13.88 15.15
N GLY A 152 -25.46 -13.02 15.67
CA GLY A 152 -24.09 -12.87 15.21
C GLY A 152 -23.36 -11.74 15.91
N LYS A 153 -22.10 -11.59 15.55
CA LYS A 153 -21.28 -10.43 15.86
C LYS A 153 -20.23 -10.27 14.78
N ARG A 154 -19.73 -9.05 14.62
CA ARG A 154 -18.62 -8.76 13.73
C ARG A 154 -17.45 -8.10 14.46
N ARG A 155 -16.24 -8.27 13.93
CA ARG A 155 -15.02 -7.60 14.43
C ARG A 155 -14.52 -6.59 13.39
N LYS A 156 -13.89 -5.50 13.83
CA LYS A 156 -13.29 -4.46 12.97
C LYS A 156 -12.17 -5.10 12.14
N VAL A 157 -12.34 -5.22 10.82
CA VAL A 157 -11.36 -5.89 9.94
C VAL A 157 -10.13 -5.00 9.70
N MET A 158 -10.31 -3.68 9.85
CA MET A 158 -9.25 -2.68 9.78
C MET A 158 -9.35 -1.69 10.95
N PRO A 159 -8.78 -2.03 12.13
CA PRO A 159 -8.51 -1.05 13.17
C PRO A 159 -7.68 0.11 12.59
N THR A 160 -8.00 1.33 13.01
CA THR A 160 -7.58 2.56 12.35
C THR A 160 -6.56 3.33 13.18
N ALA A 161 -5.53 3.89 12.51
CA ALA A 161 -4.43 4.61 13.16
C ALA A 161 -3.87 3.86 14.39
N SER A 162 -3.83 4.51 15.56
CA SER A 162 -3.29 3.96 16.81
C SER A 162 -4.08 2.77 17.38
N GLU A 163 -5.33 2.54 16.96
CA GLU A 163 -6.09 1.33 17.36
C GLU A 163 -5.33 0.04 17.04
N ARG A 164 -4.54 0.04 15.96
CA ARG A 164 -3.72 -1.09 15.50
C ARG A 164 -2.62 -1.53 16.47
N LEU A 165 -2.39 -0.75 17.53
CA LEU A 165 -1.44 -1.07 18.61
C LEU A 165 -2.08 -1.93 19.72
N ILE A 166 -3.42 -1.94 19.81
CA ILE A 166 -4.18 -2.53 20.91
C ILE A 166 -5.29 -3.49 20.46
N TRP A 167 -5.86 -3.29 19.26
CA TRP A 167 -6.91 -4.12 18.69
C TRP A 167 -6.38 -4.93 17.49
N ALA A 168 -6.63 -6.23 17.53
CA ALA A 168 -6.34 -7.16 16.44
C ALA A 168 -7.40 -7.06 15.33
N GLN A 169 -7.02 -7.49 14.12
CA GLN A 169 -7.91 -7.46 12.96
C GLN A 169 -8.95 -8.59 13.02
N GLY A 170 -10.21 -8.25 12.76
CA GLY A 170 -11.28 -9.22 12.49
C GLY A 170 -11.09 -9.94 11.15
N SER A 171 -11.59 -11.18 11.06
CA SER A 171 -11.69 -11.89 9.78
C SER A 171 -12.75 -11.25 8.86
N PRO A 172 -12.53 -11.17 7.53
CA PRO A 172 -13.54 -10.74 6.57
C PRO A 172 -14.84 -11.57 6.65
N SER A 173 -14.75 -12.85 7.03
CA SER A 173 -15.91 -13.72 7.29
C SER A 173 -16.90 -13.15 8.31
N THR A 174 -16.47 -12.19 9.13
CA THR A 174 -17.33 -11.54 10.13
C THR A 174 -18.10 -10.33 9.58
N LEU A 175 -17.83 -9.86 8.36
CA LEU A 175 -18.66 -8.87 7.64
C LEU A 175 -19.97 -9.46 7.09
N LYS A 176 -20.27 -10.75 7.39
CA LYS A 176 -21.54 -11.42 7.11
C LYS A 176 -22.71 -10.64 7.69
N ALA A 177 -23.61 -10.18 6.83
CA ALA A 177 -24.88 -9.56 7.22
C ALA A 177 -25.78 -10.59 7.94
N VAL A 178 -26.56 -10.13 8.92
CA VAL A 178 -27.54 -10.96 9.63
C VAL A 178 -28.95 -10.66 9.12
N THR A 179 -29.81 -11.67 9.08
CA THR A 179 -31.22 -11.51 8.69
C THR A 179 -32.14 -11.83 9.85
N THR A 180 -33.18 -11.02 10.04
CA THR A 180 -34.29 -11.29 10.96
C THR A 180 -35.60 -10.73 10.40
N GLU A 181 -36.70 -10.92 11.13
CA GLU A 181 -38.00 -10.32 10.88
C GLU A 181 -38.49 -9.67 12.17
N LEU A 182 -38.60 -8.35 12.20
CA LEU A 182 -39.11 -7.58 13.34
C LEU A 182 -40.47 -7.00 12.98
N ASN A 183 -41.48 -7.17 13.85
CA ASN A 183 -42.85 -6.68 13.60
C ASN A 183 -43.46 -7.12 12.25
N GLY A 184 -43.05 -8.28 11.70
CA GLY A 184 -43.45 -8.75 10.37
C GLY A 184 -42.71 -8.11 9.19
N VAL A 185 -41.67 -7.32 9.45
CA VAL A 185 -40.82 -6.65 8.45
C VAL A 185 -39.47 -7.36 8.33
N PRO A 186 -39.07 -7.86 7.14
CA PRO A 186 -37.82 -8.57 6.94
C PRO A 186 -36.63 -7.60 6.82
N LEU A 187 -35.58 -7.84 7.62
CA LEU A 187 -34.37 -7.03 7.66
C LEU A 187 -33.15 -7.85 7.23
N THR A 188 -32.26 -7.18 6.49
CA THR A 188 -30.88 -7.61 6.23
C THR A 188 -29.96 -6.54 6.80
N ILE A 189 -29.33 -6.86 7.92
CA ILE A 189 -28.61 -5.91 8.77
C ILE A 189 -27.11 -6.10 8.59
N GLY A 190 -26.43 -5.03 8.19
CA GLY A 190 -24.97 -4.96 8.09
C GLY A 190 -24.42 -3.83 8.96
N ALA A 191 -23.15 -3.91 9.36
CA ALA A 191 -22.52 -2.86 10.14
C ALA A 191 -21.09 -2.56 9.68
N ALA A 192 -20.72 -1.28 9.65
CA ALA A 192 -19.36 -0.79 9.45
C ALA A 192 -18.95 0.05 10.66
N ILE A 193 -17.85 -0.31 11.34
CA ILE A 193 -17.49 0.29 12.62
C ILE A 193 -16.60 1.51 12.38
N CYS A 194 -17.07 2.70 12.74
CA CYS A 194 -16.29 3.93 12.72
C CYS A 194 -15.61 4.16 11.35
N TRP A 195 -14.30 4.40 11.29
CA TRP A 195 -13.60 4.76 10.05
C TRP A 195 -13.60 3.69 8.95
N GLU A 196 -14.06 2.46 9.20
CA GLU A 196 -14.38 1.50 8.13
C GLU A 196 -15.41 2.05 7.12
N ASN A 197 -16.25 3.00 7.52
CA ASN A 197 -17.17 3.69 6.63
C ASN A 197 -16.46 4.55 5.56
N TYR A 198 -15.21 4.96 5.78
CA TYR A 198 -14.40 5.64 4.76
C TYR A 198 -13.76 4.66 3.74
N MET A 199 -14.00 3.34 3.84
CA MET A 199 -13.35 2.32 3.00
C MET A 199 -14.34 1.75 1.95
N PRO A 200 -14.28 2.18 0.66
CA PRO A 200 -15.33 1.87 -0.32
C PRO A 200 -15.55 0.37 -0.56
N MET A 201 -14.48 -0.42 -0.64
CA MET A 201 -14.60 -1.88 -0.84
C MET A 201 -15.26 -2.61 0.34
N LEU A 202 -15.16 -2.07 1.56
CA LEU A 202 -15.83 -2.63 2.75
C LEU A 202 -17.32 -2.27 2.74
N ARG A 203 -17.67 -1.06 2.31
CA ARG A 203 -19.07 -0.68 2.14
C ARG A 203 -19.75 -1.46 1.02
N GLN A 204 -19.08 -1.59 -0.13
CA GLN A 204 -19.56 -2.40 -1.25
C GLN A 204 -19.77 -3.87 -0.86
N SER A 205 -18.90 -4.47 -0.04
CA SER A 205 -19.10 -5.86 0.41
C SER A 205 -20.30 -6.03 1.35
N LEU A 206 -20.75 -4.97 2.04
CA LEU A 206 -22.02 -4.96 2.77
C LEU A 206 -23.21 -4.76 1.82
N TYR A 207 -23.11 -3.86 0.83
CA TYR A 207 -24.17 -3.63 -0.16
C TYR A 207 -24.44 -4.88 -1.03
N SER A 208 -23.40 -5.60 -1.45
CA SER A 208 -23.49 -6.89 -2.18
C SER A 208 -24.32 -7.94 -1.45
N GLN A 209 -24.37 -7.89 -0.11
CA GLN A 209 -25.16 -8.79 0.72
C GLN A 209 -26.63 -8.36 0.89
N ASN A 210 -27.12 -7.40 0.08
CA ASN A 210 -28.51 -6.90 0.11
C ASN A 210 -28.93 -6.23 1.44
N VAL A 211 -28.00 -5.54 2.11
CA VAL A 211 -28.30 -4.78 3.33
C VAL A 211 -29.37 -3.70 3.07
N ASN A 212 -30.40 -3.65 3.92
CA ASN A 212 -31.45 -2.61 3.92
C ASN A 212 -31.49 -1.80 5.24
N LEU A 213 -30.78 -2.26 6.27
CA LEU A 213 -30.51 -1.51 7.49
C LEU A 213 -29.01 -1.56 7.81
N TYR A 214 -28.34 -0.43 7.60
CA TYR A 214 -26.90 -0.29 7.73
C TYR A 214 -26.58 0.44 9.04
N LEU A 215 -25.68 -0.14 9.85
CA LEU A 215 -25.38 0.34 11.19
C LEU A 215 -23.94 0.86 11.26
N ALA A 216 -23.79 2.10 11.74
CA ALA A 216 -22.53 2.79 11.86
C ALA A 216 -22.23 3.18 13.32
N PRO A 217 -22.00 2.20 14.22
CA PRO A 217 -21.49 2.50 15.57
C PRO A 217 -20.11 3.15 15.43
N THR A 218 -19.95 4.31 16.07
CA THR A 218 -18.77 5.17 15.87
C THR A 218 -18.26 5.79 17.17
N ALA A 219 -17.06 6.35 17.08
CA ALA A 219 -16.39 7.16 18.08
C ALA A 219 -16.02 8.57 17.55
N ASP A 220 -16.38 8.87 16.29
CA ASP A 220 -15.93 10.01 15.50
C ASP A 220 -16.93 11.18 15.57
N ALA A 221 -16.66 12.17 16.42
CA ALA A 221 -17.52 13.33 16.66
C ALA A 221 -17.17 14.56 15.78
N ARG A 222 -16.68 14.34 14.55
CA ARG A 222 -16.35 15.41 13.59
C ARG A 222 -17.52 15.69 12.65
N ASP A 223 -17.71 16.95 12.28
CA ASP A 223 -18.79 17.39 11.37
C ASP A 223 -18.75 16.70 9.99
N THR A 224 -17.58 16.21 9.57
CA THR A 224 -17.39 15.40 8.34
C THR A 224 -18.05 14.02 8.40
N TRP A 225 -18.56 13.58 9.56
CA TRP A 225 -19.22 12.29 9.73
C TRP A 225 -20.63 12.27 9.13
N LEU A 226 -21.45 13.32 9.32
CA LEU A 226 -22.80 13.38 8.74
C LEU A 226 -22.78 13.33 7.20
N PRO A 227 -21.95 14.11 6.47
CA PRO A 227 -21.80 13.96 5.03
C PRO A 227 -21.46 12.54 4.59
N LEU A 228 -20.61 11.83 5.34
CA LEU A 228 -20.31 10.43 5.05
C LEU A 228 -21.56 9.55 5.21
N MET A 229 -22.30 9.66 6.32
CA MET A 229 -23.52 8.86 6.53
C MET A 229 -24.57 9.11 5.43
N ARG A 230 -24.67 10.35 4.94
CA ARG A 230 -25.51 10.72 3.78
C ARG A 230 -25.04 10.07 2.48
N THR A 231 -23.73 10.01 2.22
CA THR A 231 -23.16 9.24 1.11
C THR A 231 -23.44 7.74 1.26
N VAL A 232 -23.22 7.15 2.44
CA VAL A 232 -23.40 5.72 2.70
C VAL A 232 -24.85 5.27 2.46
N ALA A 233 -25.82 6.07 2.89
CA ALA A 233 -27.25 5.78 2.73
C ALA A 233 -27.69 5.90 1.26
N GLY A 234 -27.26 6.97 0.58
CA GLY A 234 -27.57 7.21 -0.84
C GLY A 234 -26.88 6.24 -1.81
N GLU A 235 -25.65 5.81 -1.51
CA GLU A 235 -24.88 4.86 -2.33
C GLU A 235 -25.42 3.43 -2.18
N GLY A 236 -25.75 3.00 -0.95
CA GLY A 236 -26.25 1.65 -0.66
C GLY A 236 -27.76 1.47 -0.75
N ARG A 237 -28.54 2.55 -0.94
CA ARG A 237 -30.02 2.57 -0.83
C ARG A 237 -30.54 1.83 0.40
N THR A 238 -30.02 2.25 1.55
CA THR A 238 -30.25 1.65 2.87
C THR A 238 -30.52 2.76 3.87
N PHE A 239 -31.37 2.49 4.88
CA PHE A 239 -31.37 3.34 6.08
C PHE A 239 -30.02 3.21 6.79
N VAL A 240 -29.48 4.31 7.29
CA VAL A 240 -28.23 4.36 8.05
C VAL A 240 -28.51 4.89 9.45
N LEU A 241 -28.19 4.08 10.46
CA LEU A 241 -28.25 4.44 11.87
C LEU A 241 -26.82 4.64 12.37
N SER A 242 -26.52 5.83 12.87
CA SER A 242 -25.20 6.19 13.42
C SER A 242 -25.32 6.51 14.91
N ALA A 243 -24.75 5.67 15.76
CA ALA A 243 -24.67 5.91 17.20
C ALA A 243 -23.23 6.25 17.59
N ASN A 244 -23.04 7.40 18.24
CA ASN A 244 -21.74 7.89 18.70
C ASN A 244 -21.72 8.00 20.23
N GLN A 245 -20.52 7.94 20.80
CA GLN A 245 -20.34 8.23 22.23
C GLN A 245 -20.48 9.72 22.50
N CYS A 246 -20.98 10.09 23.68
CA CYS A 246 -20.85 11.44 24.22
C CYS A 246 -20.23 11.34 25.62
N VAL A 247 -19.03 11.91 25.80
CA VAL A 247 -18.14 11.63 26.95
C VAL A 247 -17.40 12.89 27.36
N ARG A 248 -17.50 13.26 28.64
CA ARG A 248 -16.69 14.34 29.26
C ARG A 248 -15.41 13.80 29.87
N ARG A 249 -14.41 14.65 30.08
CA ARG A 249 -13.10 14.23 30.64
C ARG A 249 -13.23 13.56 32.02
N ARG A 250 -14.17 13.99 32.86
CA ARG A 250 -14.49 13.39 34.18
C ARG A 250 -15.04 11.96 34.11
N GLU A 251 -15.58 11.56 32.96
CA GLU A 251 -16.19 10.23 32.75
C GLU A 251 -15.17 9.20 32.22
N LEU A 252 -13.94 9.62 31.91
CA LEU A 252 -12.87 8.70 31.52
C LEU A 252 -12.40 7.84 32.71
N PRO A 253 -12.21 6.51 32.52
CA PRO A 253 -11.65 5.64 33.55
C PRO A 253 -10.33 6.14 34.14
N GLY A 254 -10.17 5.97 35.46
CA GLY A 254 -9.01 6.48 36.21
C GLY A 254 -7.64 6.00 35.69
N TRP A 255 -7.55 4.84 35.05
CA TRP A 255 -6.31 4.35 34.44
C TRP A 255 -5.90 5.11 33.16
N ILE A 256 -6.83 5.83 32.51
CA ILE A 256 -6.53 6.78 31.43
C ILE A 256 -5.97 8.08 32.03
N THR A 257 -6.65 8.63 33.06
CA THR A 257 -6.36 9.97 33.60
C THR A 257 -5.28 10.01 34.68
N ALA A 258 -4.86 8.86 35.24
CA ALA A 258 -3.89 8.80 36.35
C ALA A 258 -2.54 9.51 36.09
N ASN A 259 -2.12 9.65 34.83
CA ASN A 259 -0.84 10.25 34.45
C ASN A 259 -0.95 11.57 33.66
N SER A 260 -2.16 12.08 33.37
CA SER A 260 -2.30 13.42 32.78
C SER A 260 -1.99 14.47 33.85
N GLN A 261 -0.96 15.30 33.64
CA GLN A 261 -0.59 16.38 34.56
C GLN A 261 -1.47 17.64 34.43
N ASP A 262 -2.39 17.64 33.46
CA ASP A 262 -3.12 18.82 33.05
C ASP A 262 -4.31 19.16 33.94
N LYS A 263 -4.36 20.43 34.37
CA LYS A 263 -5.51 21.03 35.06
C LYS A 263 -6.60 21.44 34.07
N TYR A 264 -7.10 20.49 33.28
CA TYR A 264 -8.27 20.75 32.44
C TYR A 264 -9.57 20.72 33.25
N ASP A 265 -10.61 21.33 32.71
CA ASP A 265 -11.97 21.15 33.20
C ASP A 265 -12.39 19.67 33.04
N GLY A 266 -13.12 19.16 34.03
CA GLY A 266 -13.71 17.82 34.01
C GLY A 266 -14.94 17.74 33.11
N ASP A 267 -15.60 18.88 32.88
CA ASP A 267 -16.89 18.94 32.17
C ASP A 267 -16.74 19.11 30.65
N GLU A 268 -15.51 19.30 30.15
CA GLU A 268 -15.20 19.38 28.72
C GLU A 268 -15.42 18.01 28.03
N TYR A 269 -16.11 18.03 26.88
CA TYR A 269 -16.36 16.86 26.05
C TYR A 269 -15.12 16.40 25.27
N VAL A 270 -14.53 15.27 25.69
CA VAL A 270 -13.55 14.50 24.90
C VAL A 270 -14.20 13.72 23.75
N CYS A 271 -15.54 13.62 23.74
CA CYS A 271 -16.35 13.28 22.57
C CYS A 271 -17.72 13.96 22.67
N ARG A 272 -18.08 14.75 21.65
CA ARG A 272 -19.27 15.62 21.67
C ARG A 272 -20.56 14.95 21.21
N GLY A 273 -20.54 13.68 20.80
CA GLY A 273 -21.69 13.04 20.16
C GLY A 273 -21.66 13.16 18.63
N GLY A 274 -22.83 13.28 18.02
CA GLY A 274 -23.04 13.28 16.57
C GLY A 274 -23.95 12.13 16.08
N SER A 275 -24.71 11.50 16.98
CA SER A 275 -25.60 10.39 16.64
C SER A 275 -26.77 10.85 15.78
N CYS A 276 -27.03 10.17 14.65
CA CYS A 276 -27.98 10.60 13.62
C CYS A 276 -28.61 9.40 12.89
N ILE A 277 -29.72 9.67 12.19
CA ILE A 277 -30.45 8.69 11.35
C ILE A 277 -30.66 9.29 9.96
N VAL A 278 -30.34 8.52 8.93
CA VAL A 278 -30.33 8.95 7.51
C VAL A 278 -31.08 7.92 6.66
N GLY A 279 -31.89 8.39 5.69
CA GLY A 279 -32.67 7.53 4.81
C GLY A 279 -32.04 7.24 3.43
N PRO A 280 -32.66 6.36 2.62
CA PRO A 280 -32.05 5.79 1.41
C PRO A 280 -31.73 6.78 0.27
N LEU A 281 -32.22 8.01 0.33
CA LEU A 281 -31.92 9.08 -0.64
C LEU A 281 -30.82 10.04 -0.11
N GLY A 282 -30.25 9.76 1.07
CA GLY A 282 -29.28 10.63 1.73
C GLY A 282 -29.93 11.81 2.44
N GLU A 283 -31.23 11.73 2.74
CA GLU A 283 -31.99 12.65 3.58
C GLU A 283 -31.72 12.39 5.07
N VAL A 284 -31.71 13.46 5.88
CA VAL A 284 -31.50 13.34 7.32
C VAL A 284 -32.86 13.25 8.00
N LEU A 285 -33.11 12.11 8.65
CA LEU A 285 -34.37 11.79 9.34
C LEU A 285 -34.29 12.15 10.83
N SER A 286 -33.09 12.05 11.40
CA SER A 286 -32.72 12.65 12.68
C SER A 286 -31.39 13.38 12.51
N GLU A 287 -31.40 14.68 12.77
CA GLU A 287 -30.19 15.50 12.86
C GLU A 287 -29.23 14.98 13.96
N PRO A 288 -27.93 15.31 13.88
CA PRO A 288 -26.94 14.86 14.87
C PRO A 288 -27.23 15.43 16.27
N ILE A 289 -27.32 14.52 17.25
CA ILE A 289 -27.41 14.89 18.67
C ILE A 289 -26.03 15.34 19.15
N TRP A 290 -25.90 16.54 19.73
CA TRP A 290 -24.65 17.04 20.31
C TRP A 290 -24.78 17.27 21.80
N GLU A 291 -23.69 17.01 22.53
CA GLU A 291 -23.44 17.48 23.91
C GLU A 291 -24.49 17.09 24.96
N VAL A 292 -25.18 15.97 24.74
CA VAL A 292 -26.05 15.27 25.70
C VAL A 292 -25.85 13.76 25.57
N SER A 293 -25.86 13.05 26.70
CA SER A 293 -25.77 11.59 26.82
C SER A 293 -27.01 10.99 27.51
N THR A 294 -27.37 9.74 27.20
CA THR A 294 -28.42 8.97 27.92
C THR A 294 -28.07 8.70 29.39
N ASP A 295 -26.86 9.03 29.80
CA ASP A 295 -26.32 8.91 31.15
C ASP A 295 -26.27 10.26 31.90
N ASP A 296 -26.73 11.36 31.28
CA ASP A 296 -26.94 12.67 31.91
C ASP A 296 -28.25 12.79 32.72
N VAL A 297 -28.96 11.67 32.92
CA VAL A 297 -30.24 11.63 33.62
C VAL A 297 -30.12 12.08 35.08
N THR A 298 -31.07 12.92 35.50
CA THR A 298 -31.11 13.53 36.84
C THR A 298 -31.77 12.63 37.88
N ASP A 299 -32.79 11.86 37.48
CA ASP A 299 -33.30 10.70 38.21
C ASP A 299 -33.32 9.49 37.26
N ALA A 300 -32.55 8.45 37.58
CA ALA A 300 -32.52 7.21 36.81
C ALA A 300 -33.85 6.41 36.85
N ASN A 301 -34.82 6.84 37.67
CA ASN A 301 -36.15 6.25 37.80
C ASN A 301 -37.25 7.06 37.07
N ASP A 302 -37.00 8.28 36.59
CA ASP A 302 -38.00 9.04 35.83
C ASP A 302 -38.01 8.59 34.35
N PRO A 303 -39.08 7.94 33.86
CA PRO A 303 -39.18 7.54 32.46
C PRO A 303 -39.35 8.72 31.49
N ASN A 304 -39.43 9.97 31.98
CA ASN A 304 -39.59 11.19 31.18
C ASN A 304 -38.40 12.16 31.32
N ASP A 305 -37.27 11.76 31.91
CA ASP A 305 -36.12 12.63 32.10
C ASP A 305 -35.68 13.29 30.76
N PRO A 306 -35.51 14.62 30.71
CA PRO A 306 -35.30 15.35 29.46
C PRO A 306 -33.96 15.01 28.79
N ALA A 307 -32.94 14.59 29.54
CA ALA A 307 -31.67 14.17 28.97
C ALA A 307 -31.79 12.82 28.25
N MET A 308 -32.54 11.87 28.84
CA MET A 308 -32.88 10.60 28.17
C MET A 308 -33.68 10.85 26.88
N ALA A 309 -34.63 11.78 26.91
CA ALA A 309 -35.43 12.14 25.74
C ALA A 309 -34.61 12.83 24.63
N ALA A 310 -33.61 13.63 24.99
CA ALA A 310 -32.74 14.35 24.05
C ALA A 310 -31.61 13.48 23.47
N ALA A 311 -31.08 12.52 24.24
CA ALA A 311 -29.97 11.66 23.81
C ALA A 311 -30.40 10.35 23.10
N LEU A 312 -31.70 10.02 23.12
CA LEU A 312 -32.26 8.90 22.38
C LEU A 312 -33.13 9.39 21.22
N SER A 313 -32.54 9.45 20.02
CA SER A 313 -33.30 9.69 18.80
C SER A 313 -34.12 8.45 18.43
N ILE A 314 -35.37 8.68 18.03
CA ILE A 314 -36.33 7.66 17.60
C ILE A 314 -36.97 8.11 16.30
N THR A 315 -37.10 7.21 15.33
CA THR A 315 -37.66 7.51 14.00
C THR A 315 -38.47 6.31 13.49
N GLU A 316 -39.62 6.56 12.86
CA GLU A 316 -40.32 5.54 12.07
C GLU A 316 -39.78 5.54 10.64
N ILE A 317 -39.32 4.39 10.17
CA ILE A 317 -38.82 4.16 8.80
C ILE A 317 -39.73 3.18 8.05
N ASP A 318 -39.90 3.33 6.75
CA ASP A 318 -40.58 2.35 5.88
C ASP A 318 -39.53 1.63 5.03
N VAL A 319 -39.29 0.34 5.30
CA VAL A 319 -38.17 -0.40 4.69
C VAL A 319 -38.35 -0.59 3.17
N GLU A 320 -39.57 -0.45 2.66
CA GLU A 320 -39.84 -0.36 1.20
C GLU A 320 -39.13 0.84 0.54
N ASP A 321 -38.75 1.92 1.25
CA ASP A 321 -37.98 3.03 0.67
C ASP A 321 -36.58 2.60 0.19
N CYS A 322 -36.03 1.50 0.72
CA CYS A 322 -34.81 0.90 0.19
C CYS A 322 -35.05 0.28 -1.20
N GLU A 323 -36.21 -0.35 -1.41
CA GLU A 323 -36.58 -0.92 -2.72
C GLU A 323 -36.97 0.19 -3.72
N ARG A 324 -37.67 1.23 -3.25
CA ARG A 324 -38.02 2.41 -4.06
C ARG A 324 -36.76 3.16 -4.52
N GLY A 325 -35.79 3.38 -3.61
CA GLY A 325 -34.53 4.07 -3.93
C GLY A 325 -33.62 3.31 -4.92
N ARG A 326 -33.76 1.97 -5.03
CA ARG A 326 -33.01 1.15 -6.01
C ARG A 326 -33.41 1.38 -7.46
N LEU A 327 -34.55 2.05 -7.70
CA LEU A 327 -34.92 2.55 -9.04
C LEU A 327 -33.91 3.60 -9.55
N ASP A 328 -33.40 4.44 -8.66
CA ASP A 328 -32.50 5.55 -9.00
C ASP A 328 -31.02 5.12 -9.06
N LEU A 329 -30.62 4.15 -8.21
CA LEU A 329 -29.25 3.64 -8.11
C LEU A 329 -29.24 2.30 -7.34
N ASP A 330 -28.58 1.27 -7.89
CA ASP A 330 -28.35 0.00 -7.18
C ASP A 330 -26.94 -0.52 -7.46
N VAL A 331 -25.97 -0.03 -6.69
CA VAL A 331 -24.53 -0.32 -6.87
C VAL A 331 -24.15 -1.79 -6.70
N ALA A 332 -25.04 -2.60 -6.11
CA ALA A 332 -24.83 -4.02 -5.83
C ALA A 332 -25.57 -4.95 -6.81
N GLY A 333 -26.75 -4.54 -7.27
CA GLY A 333 -27.58 -5.23 -8.25
C GLY A 333 -27.57 -4.55 -9.62
N SER A 334 -28.62 -3.79 -9.95
CA SER A 334 -28.91 -3.39 -11.35
C SER A 334 -27.93 -2.40 -11.99
N TYR A 335 -27.19 -1.61 -11.21
CA TYR A 335 -26.10 -0.75 -11.70
C TYR A 335 -24.72 -1.43 -11.56
N SER A 336 -24.65 -2.62 -10.95
CA SER A 336 -23.40 -3.39 -10.88
C SER A 336 -23.04 -3.95 -12.27
N ARG A 337 -21.74 -3.99 -12.56
CA ARG A 337 -21.18 -4.61 -13.76
C ARG A 337 -20.29 -5.78 -13.36
N ASN A 338 -20.86 -6.73 -12.61
CA ASN A 338 -20.16 -7.90 -12.05
C ASN A 338 -19.55 -8.85 -13.12
N ASP A 339 -19.92 -8.66 -14.39
CA ASP A 339 -19.24 -9.23 -15.55
C ASP A 339 -17.81 -8.67 -15.73
N SER A 340 -17.66 -7.35 -15.57
CA SER A 340 -16.46 -6.55 -15.86
C SER A 340 -15.66 -6.18 -14.62
N PHE A 341 -16.33 -5.77 -13.53
CA PHE A 341 -15.72 -5.38 -12.26
C PHE A 341 -16.15 -6.35 -11.18
N LYS A 342 -15.22 -7.21 -10.74
CA LYS A 342 -15.52 -8.30 -9.78
C LYS A 342 -15.00 -7.94 -8.40
N LEU A 343 -15.89 -7.84 -7.42
CA LEU A 343 -15.53 -7.81 -6.01
C LEU A 343 -15.55 -9.24 -5.44
N THR A 344 -14.44 -9.67 -4.87
CA THR A 344 -14.31 -10.91 -4.10
C THR A 344 -13.69 -10.61 -2.75
N VAL A 345 -14.15 -11.26 -1.69
CA VAL A 345 -13.64 -11.07 -0.33
C VAL A 345 -13.35 -12.45 0.27
N ASP A 346 -12.06 -12.81 0.36
CA ASP A 346 -11.67 -14.15 0.80
C ASP A 346 -12.16 -14.47 2.21
N GLY A 347 -12.80 -15.64 2.35
CA GLY A 347 -13.41 -16.10 3.59
C GLY A 347 -14.81 -15.53 3.88
N LEU A 348 -15.33 -14.61 3.06
CA LEU A 348 -16.71 -14.11 3.14
C LEU A 348 -17.51 -14.59 1.93
N ASP A 349 -18.69 -15.16 2.18
CA ASP A 349 -19.66 -15.39 1.11
C ASP A 349 -20.40 -14.06 0.83
N LEU A 350 -20.24 -13.52 -0.38
CA LEU A 350 -20.90 -12.30 -0.84
C LEU A 350 -22.29 -12.56 -1.43
N ASN A 351 -22.70 -13.83 -1.58
CA ASN A 351 -24.07 -14.14 -1.99
C ASN A 351 -25.07 -13.57 -0.94
N PRO A 352 -26.16 -12.91 -1.37
CA PRO A 352 -27.14 -12.39 -0.43
C PRO A 352 -27.76 -13.53 0.39
N PRO A 353 -28.06 -13.30 1.68
CA PRO A 353 -28.60 -14.32 2.56
C PRO A 353 -29.94 -14.90 2.04
N PRO A 354 -30.31 -16.14 2.44
CA PRO A 354 -31.32 -16.92 1.72
C PRO A 354 -32.67 -16.21 1.57
N CYS A 355 -33.05 -15.93 0.32
CA CYS A 355 -34.29 -15.23 -0.02
C CYS A 355 -35.53 -15.94 0.58
N SER A 356 -36.33 -15.18 1.33
CA SER A 356 -37.56 -15.63 2.01
C SER A 356 -38.81 -15.60 1.13
N GLN A 357 -38.74 -14.97 -0.06
CA GLN A 357 -39.86 -14.91 -1.00
C GLN A 357 -40.25 -16.32 -1.51
N PRO A 358 -41.54 -16.56 -1.82
CA PRO A 358 -41.98 -17.80 -2.48
C PRO A 358 -41.26 -17.98 -3.83
N ARG A 359 -40.95 -19.23 -4.19
CA ARG A 359 -40.23 -19.54 -5.44
C ARG A 359 -41.18 -19.68 -6.64
N PRO A 360 -40.78 -19.21 -7.84
CA PRO A 360 -39.56 -18.45 -8.12
C PRO A 360 -39.70 -17.00 -7.62
N CYS A 361 -38.68 -16.51 -6.89
CA CYS A 361 -38.71 -15.15 -6.34
C CYS A 361 -38.52 -14.10 -7.44
N THR A 362 -39.05 -12.89 -7.23
CA THR A 362 -39.15 -11.84 -8.25
C THR A 362 -37.78 -11.49 -8.84
N ASN A 363 -36.75 -11.41 -7.98
CA ASN A 363 -35.39 -11.04 -8.38
C ASN A 363 -34.76 -12.10 -9.29
N CYS A 364 -34.99 -13.40 -9.05
CA CYS A 364 -34.52 -14.46 -9.95
C CYS A 364 -35.25 -14.43 -11.30
N VAL A 365 -36.56 -14.15 -11.30
CA VAL A 365 -37.35 -14.02 -12.53
C VAL A 365 -36.86 -12.84 -13.37
N GLN A 366 -36.62 -11.68 -12.74
CA GLN A 366 -36.11 -10.48 -13.42
C GLN A 366 -34.67 -10.68 -13.95
N ALA A 367 -33.79 -11.32 -13.18
CA ALA A 367 -32.41 -11.62 -13.57
C ALA A 367 -32.27 -12.78 -14.57
N GLN A 368 -33.38 -13.39 -15.03
CA GLN A 368 -33.41 -14.63 -15.81
C GLN A 368 -32.62 -15.80 -15.18
N ALA A 369 -32.42 -15.74 -13.86
CA ALA A 369 -31.60 -16.68 -13.11
C ALA A 369 -32.44 -17.86 -12.58
N ALA A 370 -31.85 -19.05 -12.57
CA ALA A 370 -32.49 -20.23 -12.01
C ALA A 370 -32.75 -20.04 -10.50
N CYS A 371 -34.03 -19.92 -10.10
CA CYS A 371 -34.42 -19.79 -8.70
C CYS A 371 -34.32 -21.12 -7.95
N VAL A 372 -33.09 -21.62 -7.80
CA VAL A 372 -32.80 -22.94 -7.23
C VAL A 372 -33.29 -23.03 -5.78
N PRO A 373 -33.87 -24.17 -5.36
CA PRO A 373 -34.00 -24.52 -3.96
C PRO A 373 -32.62 -24.48 -3.31
N ASN A 374 -32.47 -23.67 -2.25
CA ASN A 374 -31.25 -23.71 -1.44
C ASN A 374 -31.24 -25.05 -0.71
N GLN A 375 -30.55 -26.04 -1.28
CA GLN A 375 -30.35 -27.32 -0.64
C GLN A 375 -29.57 -27.04 0.65
N ARG A 376 -30.18 -27.34 1.81
CA ARG A 376 -29.44 -27.48 3.07
C ARG A 376 -28.19 -28.31 2.74
N PRO A 377 -26.96 -27.81 2.99
CA PRO A 377 -25.77 -28.49 2.53
C PRO A 377 -25.78 -29.91 3.08
N ALA A 378 -25.95 -30.88 2.18
CA ALA A 378 -26.00 -32.28 2.55
C ALA A 378 -24.72 -32.59 3.33
N ARG A 379 -24.83 -33.27 4.47
CA ARG A 379 -23.68 -33.67 5.29
C ARG A 379 -22.63 -34.29 4.37
N LYS A 380 -21.53 -33.57 4.12
CA LYS A 380 -20.38 -34.12 3.38
C LYS A 380 -19.87 -35.30 4.19
N SER A 381 -20.23 -36.50 3.75
CA SER A 381 -19.72 -37.73 4.35
C SER A 381 -18.20 -37.68 4.28
N ARG A 382 -17.51 -37.99 5.39
CA ARG A 382 -16.04 -38.03 5.44
C ARG A 382 -15.47 -39.31 4.83
N VAL A 383 -16.27 -40.02 4.03
CA VAL A 383 -15.92 -41.29 3.38
C VAL A 383 -16.01 -41.06 1.87
N ASN A 384 -14.94 -41.38 1.14
CA ASN A 384 -14.97 -41.43 -0.32
C ASN A 384 -16.07 -42.43 -0.74
N PRO A 385 -17.05 -42.05 -1.58
CA PRO A 385 -18.14 -42.95 -1.99
C PRO A 385 -17.63 -44.23 -2.68
N GLU A 386 -16.50 -44.20 -3.39
CA GLU A 386 -15.91 -45.41 -3.97
C GLU A 386 -15.31 -46.33 -2.91
N TYR A 387 -14.71 -45.77 -1.86
CA TYR A 387 -14.19 -46.52 -0.72
C TYR A 387 -15.32 -47.07 0.17
N ALA A 388 -16.42 -46.31 0.32
CA ALA A 388 -17.65 -46.79 0.94
C ALA A 388 -18.23 -47.96 0.15
N ARG A 389 -18.38 -47.82 -1.18
CA ARG A 389 -18.92 -48.89 -2.04
C ARG A 389 -18.02 -50.13 -2.06
N ALA A 390 -16.70 -49.97 -2.06
CA ALA A 390 -15.75 -51.09 -1.96
C ALA A 390 -15.83 -51.81 -0.59
N LEU A 391 -16.07 -51.06 0.50
CA LEU A 391 -16.36 -51.66 1.81
C LEU A 391 -17.72 -52.35 1.85
N GLU A 392 -18.77 -51.77 1.27
CA GLU A 392 -20.10 -52.36 1.17
C GLU A 392 -20.10 -53.63 0.31
N GLU A 393 -19.44 -53.60 -0.86
CA GLU A 393 -19.20 -54.78 -1.71
C GLU A 393 -18.45 -55.88 -0.93
N ARG A 394 -17.40 -55.52 -0.18
CA ARG A 394 -16.64 -56.47 0.62
C ARG A 394 -17.40 -56.98 1.85
N ILE A 395 -18.28 -56.18 2.45
CA ILE A 395 -19.18 -56.59 3.53
C ILE A 395 -20.20 -57.58 2.99
N ILE A 396 -20.86 -57.28 1.86
CA ILE A 396 -21.79 -58.19 1.17
C ILE A 396 -21.08 -59.51 0.80
N GLU A 397 -19.84 -59.45 0.32
CA GLU A 397 -19.02 -60.63 0.03
C GLU A 397 -18.79 -61.47 1.29
N LEU A 398 -18.39 -60.85 2.41
CA LEU A 398 -18.13 -61.53 3.69
C LEU A 398 -19.41 -62.05 4.38
N GLU A 399 -20.52 -61.32 4.28
CA GLU A 399 -21.83 -61.74 4.79
C GLU A 399 -22.41 -62.90 3.97
N SER A 400 -22.22 -62.88 2.64
CA SER A 400 -22.55 -64.03 1.78
C SER A 400 -21.70 -65.27 2.10
N GLN A 401 -20.49 -65.07 2.63
CA GLN A 401 -19.61 -66.14 3.13
C GLN A 401 -19.94 -66.59 4.57
N GLN A 402 -20.80 -65.86 5.31
CA GLN A 402 -21.22 -66.20 6.68
C GLN A 402 -22.68 -66.67 6.80
N CYS A 403 -23.50 -66.54 5.75
CA CYS A 403 -24.91 -66.98 5.78
C CYS A 403 -25.10 -68.48 5.47
N GLY A 404 -24.59 -69.35 6.36
CA GLY A 404 -24.81 -70.81 6.36
C GLY A 404 -25.42 -71.27 7.70
N PRO A 405 -26.40 -72.20 7.71
CA PRO A 405 -27.23 -72.45 8.89
C PRO A 405 -26.57 -73.28 10.01
N LEU A 406 -27.02 -73.02 11.23
CA LEU A 406 -26.64 -73.71 12.47
C LEU A 406 -27.18 -75.17 12.50
N HIS A 407 -26.35 -76.17 12.89
CA HIS A 407 -26.51 -76.92 14.15
C HIS A 407 -25.55 -78.13 14.32
N HIS A 408 -25.07 -78.29 15.56
CA HIS A 408 -24.46 -79.42 16.29
C HIS A 408 -24.32 -80.86 15.70
N ALA A 409 -23.13 -81.44 15.99
CA ALA A 409 -22.84 -82.72 16.69
C ALA A 409 -22.34 -84.00 15.94
N VAL A 410 -21.14 -84.46 16.36
CA VAL A 410 -20.59 -85.85 16.43
C VAL A 410 -20.43 -86.64 15.11
N GLY A 411 -19.33 -87.34 14.81
CA GLY A 411 -18.04 -87.55 15.51
C GLY A 411 -17.15 -88.61 14.80
N LEU A 412 -15.93 -88.88 15.34
CA LEU A 412 -14.83 -89.70 14.78
C LEU A 412 -14.17 -89.14 13.49
N GLY A 413 -12.86 -89.28 13.22
CA GLY A 413 -11.73 -89.77 14.04
C GLY A 413 -10.39 -89.85 13.25
N THR A 414 -9.23 -89.78 13.94
CA THR A 414 -7.84 -90.09 13.47
C THR A 414 -7.27 -89.34 12.24
N THR A 415 -6.41 -88.29 12.37
CA THR A 415 -4.94 -88.21 12.67
C THR A 415 -3.98 -88.46 11.48
N PRO A 416 -2.72 -87.94 11.47
CA PRO A 416 -2.02 -87.02 12.41
C PRO A 416 -1.79 -85.61 11.80
N GLY A 417 -1.31 -84.53 12.47
CA GLY A 417 -0.41 -84.39 13.63
C GLY A 417 1.04 -84.16 13.13
N LEU A 418 1.86 -83.17 13.53
CA LEU A 418 2.08 -82.35 14.76
C LEU A 418 2.51 -80.90 14.32
N LYS A 419 3.02 -79.87 15.06
CA LYS A 419 3.46 -79.48 16.44
C LYS A 419 3.61 -77.90 16.44
N SER A 420 3.92 -77.13 17.50
CA SER A 420 3.34 -76.99 18.86
C SER A 420 4.04 -75.88 19.71
N ARG A 421 3.37 -74.75 20.00
CA ARG A 421 3.51 -73.90 21.23
C ARG A 421 4.82 -73.06 21.40
N ALA A 422 4.93 -72.07 22.31
CA ALA A 422 4.07 -71.68 23.47
C ALA A 422 4.07 -70.17 23.81
N ASP A 423 3.01 -69.69 24.47
CA ASP A 423 2.95 -68.47 25.28
C ASP A 423 3.52 -68.65 26.71
N VAL A 424 3.64 -67.57 27.52
CA VAL A 424 2.86 -67.37 28.78
C VAL A 424 3.25 -66.08 29.55
N GLN A 425 2.24 -65.54 30.27
CA GLN A 425 2.11 -64.36 31.15
C GLN A 425 2.77 -64.51 32.57
N PRO A 426 2.46 -63.70 33.63
CA PRO A 426 2.26 -62.24 33.84
C PRO A 426 2.97 -61.64 35.12
N SER A 427 2.68 -60.35 35.42
CA SER A 427 2.28 -59.76 36.74
C SER A 427 3.19 -58.79 37.55
N ASP A 428 2.49 -57.90 38.28
CA ASP A 428 2.81 -57.12 39.50
C ASP A 428 3.62 -55.78 39.48
N SER A 429 3.41 -55.00 40.55
CA SER A 429 3.80 -53.58 40.81
C SER A 429 4.55 -53.47 42.19
N PRO A 430 5.08 -52.32 42.74
CA PRO A 430 4.75 -50.88 42.57
C PRO A 430 5.97 -49.87 42.59
N GLU A 431 5.77 -48.62 43.06
CA GLU A 431 6.66 -47.41 43.00
C GLU A 431 7.72 -47.26 44.16
N PRO A 432 8.39 -46.07 44.44
CA PRO A 432 8.82 -44.90 43.62
C PRO A 432 10.37 -44.58 43.70
N PRO A 433 10.97 -43.60 44.46
CA PRO A 433 10.94 -42.11 44.40
C PRO A 433 12.34 -41.35 44.36
N ARG A 434 12.29 -40.00 44.25
CA ARG A 434 13.33 -38.93 44.57
C ARG A 434 14.30 -38.49 43.42
N THR A 435 14.90 -37.27 43.38
CA THR A 435 15.07 -36.18 44.40
C THR A 435 15.06 -34.74 43.80
N ARG A 436 14.82 -33.70 44.64
CA ARG A 436 14.90 -32.23 44.38
C ARG A 436 16.33 -31.67 44.21
N MET A 437 16.43 -30.44 43.67
CA MET A 437 17.10 -29.31 44.38
C MET A 437 16.42 -27.94 44.08
N THR A 438 16.70 -26.92 44.90
CA THR A 438 16.06 -25.58 44.91
C THR A 438 17.00 -24.50 45.48
N ARG A 439 16.93 -23.25 45.01
CA ARG A 439 17.33 -22.04 45.77
C ARG A 439 16.63 -20.76 45.24
N ALA A 440 16.64 -19.67 46.02
CA ALA A 440 15.91 -18.42 45.79
C ALA A 440 16.63 -17.20 46.42
N LEU A 441 15.98 -16.01 46.40
CA LEU A 441 16.35 -14.71 47.04
C LEU A 441 17.41 -13.87 46.27
N THR A 442 17.44 -12.52 46.27
CA THR A 442 16.68 -11.47 47.01
C THR A 442 16.73 -10.08 46.34
N ALA A 443 15.64 -9.29 46.50
CA ALA A 443 15.52 -7.86 46.90
C ALA A 443 16.33 -6.66 46.29
N GLU A 444 15.59 -5.53 46.12
CA GLU A 444 15.87 -4.11 46.53
C GLU A 444 17.07 -3.32 45.93
N ASP A 445 17.05 -1.97 45.77
CA ASP A 445 16.03 -0.87 45.75
C ASP A 445 16.72 0.43 45.19
N ALA A 446 16.00 1.55 44.90
CA ALA A 446 16.45 2.98 44.96
C ALA A 446 15.68 4.03 44.07
N THR A 447 14.61 4.61 44.60
CA THR A 447 14.27 6.07 44.67
C THR A 447 14.85 7.15 43.69
N SER A 448 13.95 7.81 42.92
CA SER A 448 13.50 9.24 43.03
C SER A 448 14.49 10.47 42.96
N PRO A 449 14.02 11.76 42.87
CA PRO A 449 12.97 12.39 42.02
C PRO A 449 13.23 13.88 41.54
N ALA A 450 12.23 14.48 40.85
CA ALA A 450 11.93 15.94 40.73
C ALA A 450 12.87 16.84 39.87
N CYS A 451 12.54 18.06 39.41
CA CYS A 451 11.43 19.06 39.57
C CYS A 451 10.99 19.58 38.15
N ARG A 452 9.80 20.11 37.81
CA ARG A 452 8.69 20.96 38.38
C ARG A 452 8.69 22.43 37.88
N LEU A 453 7.46 22.98 37.72
CA LEU A 453 7.03 24.37 37.40
C LEU A 453 6.96 24.71 35.87
N SER A 454 5.89 25.27 35.25
CA SER A 454 4.83 26.27 35.62
C SER A 454 5.34 27.73 35.50
N SER A 455 4.64 28.77 34.98
CA SER A 455 3.21 29.10 34.65
C SER A 455 3.17 30.49 33.91
N HIS A 456 2.11 31.13 33.34
CA HIS A 456 0.68 30.92 33.01
C HIS A 456 0.10 32.19 32.28
N ILE A 457 -1.06 32.12 31.55
CA ILE A 457 -2.16 33.16 31.42
C ILE A 457 -1.89 34.48 30.58
N PRO A 458 -2.85 35.14 29.86
CA PRO A 458 -4.00 34.69 29.01
C PRO A 458 -4.32 35.58 27.72
N GLY A 459 -5.40 35.27 26.97
CA GLY A 459 -6.28 36.19 26.20
C GLY A 459 -5.76 36.87 24.90
N ASP A 460 -6.58 37.34 23.94
CA ASP A 460 -8.04 37.19 23.70
C ASP A 460 -8.40 37.55 22.22
N ALA A 461 -9.65 37.30 21.81
CA ALA A 461 -10.40 37.85 20.65
C ALA A 461 -10.18 37.30 19.20
N GLU A 462 -11.17 36.51 18.77
CA GLU A 462 -11.83 36.40 17.44
C GLU A 462 -11.17 36.90 16.13
N SER A 463 -11.10 36.01 15.13
CA SER A 463 -11.59 36.31 13.76
C SER A 463 -11.92 35.03 12.98
N THR A 464 -12.93 35.08 12.09
CA THR A 464 -13.43 33.93 11.34
C THR A 464 -12.69 33.75 10.01
N GLN A 465 -12.17 32.55 9.73
CA GLN A 465 -11.65 32.19 8.39
C GLN A 465 -12.11 30.79 7.94
N ALA A 466 -12.15 30.57 6.62
CA ALA A 466 -12.70 29.37 6.00
C ALA A 466 -11.80 28.15 6.20
N GLY A 467 -12.42 26.97 6.35
CA GLY A 467 -11.72 25.72 6.65
C GLY A 467 -10.72 25.31 5.57
N SER A 468 -9.46 25.18 5.98
CA SER A 468 -8.37 24.60 5.18
C SER A 468 -8.53 23.09 5.03
N THR A 469 -8.04 22.55 3.91
CA THR A 469 -7.92 21.09 3.71
C THR A 469 -7.02 20.46 4.76
N PRO A 470 -7.32 19.26 5.29
CA PRO A 470 -6.51 18.62 6.32
C PRO A 470 -5.10 18.27 5.78
N SER A 471 -4.08 18.89 6.37
CA SER A 471 -2.68 18.71 5.98
C SER A 471 -2.21 17.26 6.15
N VAL A 472 -1.37 16.80 5.22
CA VAL A 472 -0.73 15.48 5.28
C VAL A 472 0.26 15.46 6.45
N THR A 473 -0.04 14.68 7.49
CA THR A 473 0.85 14.54 8.66
C THR A 473 2.16 13.90 8.25
N ILE A 474 3.26 14.64 8.46
CA ILE A 474 4.61 14.23 8.06
C ILE A 474 5.13 13.13 8.98
N LEU A 475 5.65 12.04 8.40
CA LEU A 475 6.52 11.11 9.13
C LEU A 475 7.86 11.79 9.40
N PRO A 476 8.30 11.96 10.67
CA PRO A 476 9.64 12.43 10.95
C PRO A 476 10.67 11.41 10.44
N PRO A 477 11.80 11.85 9.86
CA PRO A 477 12.80 10.94 9.32
C PRO A 477 13.45 10.08 10.41
N PHE A 478 13.60 8.78 10.14
CA PHE A 478 14.37 7.87 11.00
C PHE A 478 15.83 8.35 11.11
N VAL A 479 16.23 8.80 12.30
CA VAL A 479 17.63 9.00 12.68
C VAL A 479 18.07 7.80 13.51
N GLN A 480 19.11 7.09 13.09
CA GLN A 480 19.71 6.02 13.90
C GLN A 480 20.43 6.63 15.10
N GLY A 481 19.85 6.47 16.29
CA GLY A 481 20.37 7.04 17.53
C GLY A 481 21.51 6.23 18.15
N SER A 482 22.76 6.54 17.79
CA SER A 482 23.91 6.28 18.66
C SER A 482 23.88 7.27 19.84
N PRO A 483 24.05 6.82 21.10
CA PRO A 483 23.75 7.67 22.25
C PRO A 483 24.92 8.56 22.69
N HIS A 484 24.82 9.87 22.45
CA HIS A 484 25.44 10.89 23.33
C HIS A 484 24.60 12.20 23.34
N PRO A 485 24.46 12.87 24.51
CA PRO A 485 23.58 14.02 24.66
C PRO A 485 24.29 15.36 24.36
N GLY A 486 23.53 16.34 23.85
CA GLY A 486 24.03 17.72 23.71
C GLY A 486 23.17 18.61 22.81
N PHE A 487 22.09 19.17 23.35
CA PHE A 487 21.48 20.36 22.73
C PHE A 487 22.41 21.56 22.92
N LEU A 488 22.82 22.20 21.83
CA LEU A 488 23.45 23.52 21.84
C LEU A 488 22.51 24.54 21.18
N PRO A 489 22.41 25.77 21.71
CA PRO A 489 21.50 26.77 21.15
C PRO A 489 22.06 27.40 19.87
N GLY A 490 21.24 27.44 18.82
CA GLY A 490 21.28 28.52 17.83
C GLY A 490 22.46 28.56 16.84
N SER A 491 23.01 27.43 16.39
CA SER A 491 23.85 27.42 15.18
C SER A 491 23.00 27.66 13.92
N ASN A 492 22.85 28.93 13.55
CA ASN A 492 22.10 29.33 12.36
C ASN A 492 22.92 29.06 11.08
N TYR A 493 23.02 27.79 10.67
CA TYR A 493 23.91 27.30 9.59
C TYR A 493 23.73 28.04 8.25
N GLU A 494 22.56 28.61 8.00
CA GLU A 494 22.28 29.47 6.85
C GLU A 494 23.13 30.77 6.84
N MET A 495 23.70 31.17 7.98
CA MET A 495 24.68 32.26 8.11
C MET A 495 26.14 31.80 7.96
N GLU A 496 26.44 30.48 8.02
CA GLU A 496 27.79 29.97 7.73
C GLU A 496 28.13 29.97 6.23
N ILE A 497 27.12 30.01 5.36
CA ILE A 497 27.31 30.04 3.90
C ILE A 497 27.37 31.50 3.42
N PRO A 498 28.49 31.95 2.82
CA PRO A 498 28.61 33.29 2.26
C PRO A 498 27.57 33.55 1.15
N SER A 499 27.10 34.80 1.03
CA SER A 499 26.07 35.19 0.05
C SER A 499 26.45 34.81 -1.39
N GLN A 500 27.71 35.05 -1.80
CA GLN A 500 28.23 34.62 -3.10
C GLN A 500 28.14 33.08 -3.29
N THR A 501 28.46 32.29 -2.27
CA THR A 501 28.36 30.83 -2.33
C THR A 501 26.91 30.37 -2.40
N GLN A 502 25.96 31.10 -1.82
CA GLN A 502 24.53 30.84 -2.00
C GLN A 502 24.10 31.07 -3.45
N ASP A 503 24.57 32.16 -4.08
CA ASP A 503 24.33 32.45 -5.50
C ASP A 503 24.91 31.34 -6.41
N GLU A 504 26.15 30.92 -6.16
CA GLU A 504 26.83 29.82 -6.87
C GLU A 504 26.10 28.47 -6.69
N LEU A 505 25.53 28.20 -5.51
CA LEU A 505 24.74 27.00 -5.24
C LEU A 505 23.37 27.04 -5.93
N ILE A 506 22.68 28.19 -5.96
CA ILE A 506 21.41 28.33 -6.69
C ILE A 506 21.63 28.16 -8.20
N GLN A 507 22.70 28.74 -8.75
CA GLN A 507 23.11 28.49 -10.15
C GLN A 507 23.46 27.02 -10.39
N THR A 508 24.14 26.36 -9.44
CA THR A 508 24.41 24.91 -9.52
C THR A 508 23.11 24.09 -9.54
N PHE A 509 22.07 24.47 -8.79
CA PHE A 509 20.75 23.83 -8.85
C PHE A 509 20.14 23.95 -10.25
N LEU A 510 20.06 25.18 -10.75
CA LEU A 510 19.44 25.49 -12.05
C LEU A 510 20.18 24.86 -13.23
N GLN A 511 21.50 24.65 -13.13
CA GLN A 511 22.31 24.02 -14.18
C GLN A 511 22.36 22.48 -14.10
N ARG A 512 22.16 21.88 -12.91
CA ARG A 512 22.31 20.42 -12.71
C ARG A 512 21.01 19.66 -12.41
N VAL A 513 19.96 20.33 -11.93
CA VAL A 513 18.65 19.71 -11.62
C VAL A 513 17.63 20.03 -12.70
N ASN A 514 17.34 21.31 -12.93
CA ASN A 514 16.26 21.75 -13.83
C ASN A 514 16.30 21.15 -15.26
N PRO A 515 17.47 21.02 -15.94
CA PRO A 515 17.53 20.47 -17.30
C PRO A 515 17.23 18.97 -17.40
N ARG A 516 17.13 18.29 -16.25
CA ARG A 516 16.76 16.88 -16.11
C ARG A 516 15.36 16.72 -15.49
N TYR A 517 15.02 17.58 -14.55
CA TYR A 517 13.75 17.58 -13.80
C TYR A 517 13.21 19.03 -13.72
N PRO A 518 12.51 19.52 -14.77
CA PRO A 518 12.14 20.94 -14.91
C PRO A 518 10.93 21.38 -14.04
N PHE A 519 10.77 20.83 -12.85
CA PHE A 519 9.59 21.02 -11.99
C PHE A 519 9.50 22.39 -11.31
N LEU A 520 10.61 23.13 -11.19
CA LEU A 520 10.61 24.53 -10.73
C LEU A 520 10.83 25.47 -11.91
N HIS A 521 9.92 26.43 -12.10
CA HIS A 521 10.09 27.48 -13.10
C HIS A 521 11.21 28.44 -12.69
N GLU A 522 12.27 28.53 -13.49
CA GLU A 522 13.51 29.24 -13.16
C GLU A 522 13.26 30.71 -12.78
N GLY A 523 12.64 31.48 -13.68
CA GLY A 523 12.32 32.89 -13.47
C GLY A 523 11.18 33.16 -12.48
N THR A 524 10.75 32.16 -11.71
CA THR A 524 9.87 32.31 -10.53
C THR A 524 10.63 31.92 -9.27
N PHE A 525 11.39 30.83 -9.31
CA PHE A 525 12.26 30.40 -8.22
C PHE A 525 13.36 31.45 -7.90
N ILE A 526 13.97 32.07 -8.91
CA ILE A 526 14.92 33.18 -8.71
C ILE A 526 14.25 34.36 -7.98
N ALA A 527 13.00 34.69 -8.31
CA ALA A 527 12.27 35.78 -7.64
C ALA A 527 11.94 35.46 -6.17
N TRP A 528 11.72 34.19 -5.83
CA TRP A 528 11.63 33.75 -4.43
C TRP A 528 12.97 33.89 -3.71
N TYR A 529 14.07 33.50 -4.39
CA TYR A 529 15.42 33.55 -3.83
C TYR A 529 15.88 34.98 -3.52
N GLU A 530 15.75 35.92 -4.46
CA GLU A 530 16.14 37.32 -4.22
C GLU A 530 15.30 37.97 -3.10
N SER A 531 14.00 37.67 -3.01
CA SER A 531 13.13 38.15 -1.93
C SER A 531 13.56 37.62 -0.54
N TRP A 532 13.92 36.33 -0.44
CA TRP A 532 14.46 35.74 0.79
C TRP A 532 15.84 36.33 1.15
N LYS A 533 16.69 36.54 0.14
CA LYS A 533 18.03 37.11 0.28
C LYS A 533 17.98 38.56 0.77
N GLU A 534 17.10 39.39 0.21
CA GLU A 534 16.83 40.75 0.68
C GLU A 534 16.32 40.77 2.14
N SER A 535 15.29 39.97 2.44
CA SER A 535 14.76 39.82 3.81
C SER A 535 15.86 39.47 4.82
N ARG A 536 16.70 38.48 4.48
CA ARG A 536 17.85 38.04 5.29
C ARG A 536 18.93 39.11 5.42
N ASN A 537 19.24 39.86 4.36
CA ASN A 537 20.21 40.96 4.40
C ASN A 537 19.74 42.13 5.29
N LEU A 538 18.43 42.37 5.37
CA LEU A 538 17.82 43.35 6.26
C LEU A 538 17.69 42.84 7.72
N GLY A 539 17.94 41.55 7.98
CA GLY A 539 17.75 40.93 9.29
C GLY A 539 16.29 40.69 9.67
N VAL A 540 15.37 40.75 8.71
CA VAL A 540 13.91 40.66 8.91
C VAL A 540 13.40 39.30 8.41
N PRO A 541 12.52 38.59 9.13
CA PRO A 541 11.91 37.36 8.62
C PRO A 541 10.97 37.65 7.43
N LEU A 542 10.80 36.67 6.54
CA LEU A 542 9.83 36.78 5.44
C LEU A 542 8.40 37.02 5.98
N PRO A 543 7.56 37.79 5.25
CA PRO A 543 6.15 37.96 5.59
C PRO A 543 5.44 36.61 5.76
N PRO A 544 4.45 36.46 6.66
CA PRO A 544 3.80 35.18 6.94
C PRO A 544 3.32 34.43 5.70
N GLN A 545 2.70 35.14 4.73
CA GLN A 545 2.23 34.52 3.47
C GLN A 545 3.34 33.99 2.54
N ASP A 546 4.60 34.27 2.84
CA ASP A 546 5.78 33.98 2.03
C ASP A 546 6.78 33.02 2.70
N GLN A 547 6.57 32.64 3.97
CA GLN A 547 7.54 31.83 4.73
C GLN A 547 7.80 30.45 4.09
N TRP A 548 6.80 29.88 3.41
CA TRP A 548 6.95 28.65 2.61
C TRP A 548 8.06 28.74 1.55
N LYS A 549 8.38 29.91 1.01
CA LYS A 549 9.46 30.10 0.02
C LYS A 549 10.82 29.67 0.59
N ALA A 550 11.02 29.87 1.90
CA ALA A 550 12.25 29.48 2.58
C ALA A 550 12.49 27.96 2.53
N PHE A 551 11.45 27.12 2.54
CA PHE A 551 11.58 25.68 2.34
C PHE A 551 12.29 25.38 1.01
N PHE A 552 11.77 25.92 -0.10
CA PHE A 552 12.26 25.65 -1.44
C PHE A 552 13.72 26.08 -1.63
N ILE A 553 14.09 27.22 -1.04
CA ILE A 553 15.44 27.79 -1.12
C ILE A 553 16.43 26.97 -0.29
N LYS A 554 16.11 26.68 0.98
CA LYS A 554 16.95 25.84 1.84
C LYS A 554 17.16 24.44 1.25
N MET A 555 16.11 23.85 0.68
CA MET A 555 16.19 22.57 -0.02
C MET A 555 17.02 22.61 -1.30
N ALA A 556 16.90 23.66 -2.11
CA ALA A 556 17.75 23.83 -3.29
C ALA A 556 19.23 23.96 -2.88
N LEU A 557 19.55 24.78 -1.87
CA LEU A 557 20.90 24.90 -1.31
C LEU A 557 21.43 23.56 -0.76
N ALA A 558 20.60 22.81 -0.03
CA ALA A 558 20.94 21.49 0.49
C ALA A 558 21.27 20.49 -0.64
N VAL A 559 20.42 20.39 -1.66
CA VAL A 559 20.64 19.53 -2.82
C VAL A 559 21.89 19.99 -3.59
N SER A 560 22.09 21.30 -3.79
CA SER A 560 23.28 21.87 -4.46
C SER A 560 24.60 21.47 -3.80
N LEU A 561 24.68 21.48 -2.47
CA LEU A 561 25.86 21.04 -1.72
C LEU A 561 26.20 19.55 -1.98
N LEU A 562 25.22 18.71 -2.31
CA LEU A 562 25.40 17.28 -2.58
C LEU A 562 25.69 16.96 -4.05
N ILE A 563 25.34 17.88 -4.97
CA ILE A 563 25.57 17.77 -6.42
C ILE A 563 26.68 18.65 -6.98
N ALA A 564 27.36 19.44 -6.14
CA ALA A 564 28.49 20.27 -6.52
C ALA A 564 29.66 19.46 -7.15
N PRO A 565 30.54 20.07 -7.98
CA PRO A 565 31.70 19.37 -8.56
C PRO A 565 32.73 18.89 -7.54
N ARG A 566 32.65 19.37 -6.30
CA ARG A 566 33.44 18.94 -5.14
C ARG A 566 32.48 18.97 -3.95
N VAL A 567 32.38 17.84 -3.24
CA VAL A 567 31.56 17.69 -2.04
C VAL A 567 32.50 17.23 -0.92
N SER A 568 32.58 17.99 0.17
CA SER A 568 33.34 17.62 1.36
C SER A 568 32.43 17.04 2.46
N PRO A 569 32.99 16.36 3.46
CA PRO A 569 32.24 15.95 4.65
C PRO A 569 31.64 17.13 5.45
N ARG A 570 32.10 18.38 5.26
CA ARG A 570 31.43 19.57 5.80
C ARG A 570 30.16 19.87 5.00
N ASP A 571 30.24 19.86 3.67
CA ASP A 571 29.11 20.20 2.79
C ASP A 571 27.95 19.22 2.95
N MET A 572 28.26 17.92 3.16
CA MET A 572 27.25 16.90 3.50
C MET A 572 26.56 17.19 4.85
N LYS A 573 27.30 17.64 5.87
CA LYS A 573 26.73 18.01 7.18
C LYS A 573 25.90 19.29 7.10
N VAL A 574 26.36 20.30 6.35
CA VAL A 574 25.61 21.55 6.13
C VAL A 574 24.35 21.28 5.31
N SER A 575 24.42 20.41 4.29
CA SER A 575 23.25 19.95 3.55
C SER A 575 22.22 19.27 4.45
N GLN A 576 22.64 18.32 5.28
CA GLN A 576 21.74 17.64 6.22
C GLN A 576 21.13 18.61 7.26
N ALA A 577 21.87 19.62 7.70
CA ALA A 577 21.37 20.67 8.59
C ALA A 577 20.35 21.60 7.88
N LEU A 578 20.61 21.97 6.62
CA LEU A 578 19.67 22.73 5.79
C LEU A 578 18.40 21.92 5.48
N TYR A 579 18.51 20.62 5.23
CA TYR A 579 17.37 19.72 5.06
C TYR A 579 16.51 19.70 6.33
N SER A 580 17.10 19.48 7.50
CA SER A 580 16.37 19.52 8.78
C SER A 580 15.71 20.89 9.03
N SER A 581 16.43 21.99 8.76
CA SER A 581 15.94 23.38 8.83
C SER A 581 14.82 23.71 7.83
N ALA A 582 14.82 23.06 6.67
CA ALA A 582 13.75 23.17 5.70
C ALA A 582 12.52 22.36 6.15
N THR A 583 12.71 21.11 6.57
CA THR A 583 11.58 20.23 6.95
C THR A 583 10.76 20.74 8.14
N SER A 584 11.34 21.52 9.06
CA SER A 584 10.56 22.23 10.11
C SER A 584 9.68 23.36 9.58
N SER A 585 9.89 23.80 8.34
CA SER A 585 9.07 24.78 7.63
C SER A 585 8.09 24.13 6.63
N LEU A 586 8.01 22.79 6.58
CA LEU A 586 7.17 22.06 5.61
C LEU A 586 5.67 22.24 5.90
N ASP A 587 5.27 22.41 7.16
CA ASP A 587 3.88 22.75 7.52
C ASP A 587 3.43 24.08 6.91
N ALA A 588 4.33 25.07 6.79
CA ALA A 588 4.04 26.33 6.12
C ALA A 588 3.83 26.17 4.61
N VAL A 589 4.44 25.15 3.99
CA VAL A 589 4.16 24.78 2.59
C VAL A 589 2.80 24.10 2.48
N PHE A 590 2.45 23.17 3.38
CA PHE A 590 1.15 22.49 3.37
C PHE A 590 -0.02 23.36 3.83
N ALA A 591 0.23 24.52 4.44
CA ALA A 591 -0.76 25.57 4.66
C ALA A 591 -1.14 26.32 3.35
N CYS A 592 -0.36 26.20 2.28
CA CYS A 592 -0.74 26.73 0.97
C CYS A 592 -1.83 25.86 0.33
N LEU A 593 -2.83 26.48 -0.30
CA LEU A 593 -3.88 25.75 -1.02
C LEU A 593 -3.50 25.39 -2.47
N ASP A 594 -2.19 25.27 -2.77
CA ASP A 594 -1.69 24.84 -4.08
C ASP A 594 -1.04 23.45 -4.02
N PRO A 595 -1.73 22.39 -4.48
CA PRO A 595 -1.19 21.03 -4.45
C PRO A 595 -0.02 20.82 -5.45
N VAL A 596 0.27 21.78 -6.33
CA VAL A 596 1.48 21.77 -7.17
C VAL A 596 2.71 22.09 -6.33
N LEU A 597 2.64 23.08 -5.42
CA LEU A 597 3.73 23.36 -4.45
C LEU A 597 4.01 22.11 -3.59
N HIS A 598 2.98 21.37 -3.18
CA HIS A 598 3.14 20.16 -2.36
C HIS A 598 3.92 19.08 -3.11
N ALA A 599 3.60 18.84 -4.39
CA ALA A 599 4.34 17.92 -5.24
C ALA A 599 5.78 18.37 -5.48
N GLN A 600 6.01 19.66 -5.74
CA GLN A 600 7.37 20.24 -5.88
C GLN A 600 8.19 20.11 -4.59
N ALA A 601 7.56 20.22 -3.42
CA ALA A 601 8.23 20.06 -2.13
C ALA A 601 8.67 18.60 -1.88
N TYR A 602 7.79 17.63 -2.12
CA TYR A 602 8.19 16.21 -2.05
C TYR A 602 9.23 15.82 -3.11
N LEU A 603 9.22 16.44 -4.29
CA LEU A 603 10.29 16.27 -5.29
C LEU A 603 11.65 16.74 -4.76
N LEU A 604 11.72 17.90 -4.10
CA LEU A 604 12.94 18.37 -3.45
C LEU A 604 13.40 17.42 -2.33
N CYS A 605 12.49 16.95 -1.48
CA CYS A 605 12.79 15.94 -0.45
C CYS A 605 13.33 14.65 -1.07
N THR A 606 12.77 14.23 -2.21
CA THR A 606 13.24 13.06 -2.95
C THR A 606 14.65 13.28 -3.52
N LEU A 607 14.95 14.45 -4.10
CA LEU A 607 16.28 14.77 -4.61
C LEU A 607 17.35 14.72 -3.50
N HIS A 608 17.05 15.20 -2.30
CA HIS A 608 17.95 15.03 -1.15
C HIS A 608 18.07 13.55 -0.73
N ALA A 609 16.95 12.82 -0.68
CA ALA A 609 16.93 11.40 -0.35
C ALA A 609 17.75 10.52 -1.32
N LEU A 610 17.86 10.88 -2.61
CA LEU A 610 18.70 10.18 -3.60
C LEU A 610 20.21 10.18 -3.26
N HIS A 611 20.66 10.95 -2.26
CA HIS A 611 22.02 10.94 -1.73
C HIS A 611 22.15 10.25 -0.35
N SER A 612 21.05 9.78 0.24
CA SER A 612 21.05 9.04 1.50
C SER A 612 21.38 7.55 1.26
N PRO A 613 22.21 6.90 2.10
CA PRO A 613 22.52 5.46 1.99
C PRO A 613 21.35 4.57 2.50
N SER A 614 20.12 4.91 2.11
CA SER A 614 18.90 4.22 2.53
C SER A 614 17.95 4.02 1.35
N SER A 615 17.96 2.79 0.84
CA SER A 615 17.09 2.34 -0.25
C SER A 615 15.60 2.50 0.11
N GLN A 616 15.24 2.27 1.38
CA GLN A 616 13.88 2.48 1.90
C GLN A 616 13.48 3.97 1.92
N THR A 617 14.38 4.88 2.32
CA THR A 617 14.09 6.32 2.35
C THR A 617 13.88 6.86 0.93
N VAL A 618 14.69 6.42 -0.04
CA VAL A 618 14.52 6.77 -1.45
C VAL A 618 13.15 6.33 -1.97
N LEU A 619 12.78 5.07 -1.77
CA LEU A 619 11.49 4.51 -2.21
C LEU A 619 10.30 5.24 -1.55
N THR A 620 10.39 5.52 -0.24
CA THR A 620 9.30 6.18 0.50
C THR A 620 9.08 7.62 0.02
N MET A 621 10.15 8.37 -0.26
CA MET A 621 10.02 9.76 -0.72
C MET A 621 9.49 9.88 -2.15
N ILE A 622 9.94 9.04 -3.10
CA ILE A 622 9.38 9.09 -4.45
C ILE A 622 7.93 8.60 -4.48
N ALA A 623 7.59 7.57 -3.69
CA ALA A 623 6.22 7.11 -3.57
C ALA A 623 5.29 8.21 -3.02
N ALA A 624 5.74 8.97 -2.03
CA ALA A 624 5.02 10.15 -1.53
C ALA A 624 4.88 11.24 -2.60
N ALA A 625 5.95 11.58 -3.33
CA ALA A 625 5.91 12.59 -4.39
C ALA A 625 4.94 12.22 -5.51
N VAL A 626 4.94 10.96 -5.97
CA VAL A 626 3.99 10.47 -6.99
C VAL A 626 2.56 10.43 -6.43
N ARG A 627 2.34 10.00 -5.18
CA ARG A 627 1.00 10.04 -4.57
C ARG A 627 0.46 11.47 -4.42
N CYS A 628 1.31 12.45 -4.10
CA CYS A 628 0.92 13.86 -4.15
C CYS A 628 0.57 14.31 -5.57
N CYS A 629 1.30 13.88 -6.60
CA CYS A 629 0.93 14.14 -8.00
C CYS A 629 -0.41 13.49 -8.41
N VAL A 630 -0.74 12.33 -7.83
CA VAL A 630 -2.03 11.65 -8.02
C VAL A 630 -3.16 12.43 -7.33
N MET A 631 -3.01 12.76 -6.05
CA MET A 631 -3.98 13.57 -5.29
C MET A 631 -4.22 14.96 -5.91
N ALA A 632 -3.16 15.58 -6.46
CA ALA A 632 -3.21 16.85 -7.17
C ALA A 632 -3.78 16.76 -8.60
N GLN A 633 -4.16 15.55 -9.05
CA GLN A 633 -4.64 15.24 -10.40
C GLN A 633 -3.70 15.77 -11.50
N LEU A 634 -2.38 15.62 -11.33
CA LEU A 634 -1.39 16.02 -12.34
C LEU A 634 -1.25 14.98 -13.48
N HIS A 635 -1.84 13.79 -13.31
CA HIS A 635 -1.77 12.64 -14.23
C HIS A 635 -2.96 12.57 -15.20
N LEU A 636 -4.01 13.38 -14.99
CA LEU A 636 -5.28 13.35 -15.74
C LEU A 636 -5.37 14.55 -16.71
N SER A 637 -5.96 14.33 -17.87
CA SER A 637 -6.11 15.37 -18.92
C SER A 637 -7.31 16.31 -18.68
N GLU A 638 -8.36 15.86 -17.97
CA GLU A 638 -9.59 16.64 -17.75
C GLU A 638 -9.34 17.97 -17.02
N VAL A 639 -8.37 18.00 -16.10
CA VAL A 639 -8.01 19.22 -15.34
C VAL A 639 -7.38 20.29 -16.24
N GLU A 640 -6.81 19.90 -17.38
CA GLU A 640 -6.27 20.82 -18.38
C GLU A 640 -7.35 21.43 -19.28
N HIS A 641 -8.52 20.80 -19.40
CA HIS A 641 -9.58 21.23 -20.33
C HIS A 641 -10.44 22.40 -19.83
N ARG A 642 -10.25 22.87 -18.58
CA ARG A 642 -10.94 24.07 -18.08
C ARG A 642 -10.46 25.32 -18.85
N PRO A 643 -11.36 26.08 -19.53
CA PRO A 643 -10.97 27.12 -20.50
C PRO A 643 -10.30 28.35 -19.87
N GLN A 644 -10.28 28.48 -18.54
CA GLN A 644 -9.74 29.64 -17.82
C GLN A 644 -8.30 29.46 -17.30
N LYS A 645 -7.73 28.25 -17.30
CA LYS A 645 -6.36 28.02 -16.82
C LYS A 645 -5.31 28.40 -17.86
N LEU A 646 -4.42 29.32 -17.47
CA LEU A 646 -3.33 29.86 -18.28
C LEU A 646 -2.37 28.75 -18.74
N LEU A 647 -1.81 28.88 -19.96
CA LEU A 647 -0.93 27.85 -20.52
C LEU A 647 0.32 27.58 -19.66
N TRP A 648 0.84 28.60 -18.97
CA TRP A 648 1.99 28.44 -18.08
C TRP A 648 1.68 27.45 -16.94
N GLU A 649 0.50 27.54 -16.31
CA GLU A 649 0.09 26.61 -15.24
C GLU A 649 0.07 25.15 -15.74
N ARG A 650 -0.43 24.93 -16.95
CA ARG A 650 -0.48 23.60 -17.59
C ARG A 650 0.92 23.05 -17.78
N GLN A 651 1.83 23.86 -18.36
CA GLN A 651 3.21 23.43 -18.58
C GLN A 651 3.97 23.16 -17.28
N ILE A 652 3.76 23.94 -16.21
CA ILE A 652 4.35 23.66 -14.91
C ILE A 652 3.75 22.38 -14.29
N ARG A 653 2.42 22.18 -14.32
CA ARG A 653 1.78 20.94 -13.84
C ARG A 653 2.33 19.69 -14.56
N ARG A 654 2.44 19.74 -15.89
CA ARG A 654 3.06 18.67 -16.70
C ARG A 654 4.53 18.44 -16.31
N ARG A 655 5.35 19.49 -16.20
CA ARG A 655 6.77 19.39 -15.80
C ARG A 655 6.95 18.82 -14.40
N VAL A 656 6.08 19.14 -13.45
CA VAL A 656 6.07 18.57 -12.09
C VAL A 656 5.76 17.08 -12.14
N PHE A 657 4.66 16.69 -12.80
CA PHE A 657 4.29 15.28 -12.97
C PHE A 657 5.39 14.46 -13.64
N TRP A 658 5.86 14.90 -14.80
CA TRP A 658 6.84 14.15 -15.58
C TRP A 658 8.25 14.13 -14.92
N SER A 659 8.56 15.07 -14.03
CA SER A 659 9.74 14.97 -13.16
C SER A 659 9.56 13.88 -12.10
N ALA A 660 8.38 13.77 -11.47
CA ALA A 660 8.07 12.68 -10.55
C ALA A 660 8.13 11.31 -11.27
N TYR A 661 7.49 11.20 -12.44
CA TYR A 661 7.58 10.03 -13.31
C TYR A 661 9.04 9.63 -13.59
N ALA A 662 9.88 10.58 -14.02
CA ALA A 662 11.26 10.29 -14.38
C ALA A 662 12.13 9.82 -13.19
N ILE A 663 11.82 10.26 -11.96
CA ILE A 663 12.49 9.77 -10.75
C ILE A 663 11.90 8.42 -10.31
N ASP A 664 10.58 8.22 -10.38
CA ASP A 664 9.92 6.95 -10.04
C ASP A 664 10.40 5.80 -10.93
N ARG A 665 10.45 6.00 -12.26
CA ARG A 665 10.99 4.99 -13.18
C ARG A 665 12.49 4.78 -12.99
N LEU A 666 13.26 5.82 -12.64
CA LEU A 666 14.67 5.68 -12.27
C LEU A 666 14.86 4.81 -11.02
N VAL A 667 14.02 4.99 -10.00
CA VAL A 667 14.12 4.28 -8.72
C VAL A 667 13.64 2.83 -8.87
N SER A 668 12.50 2.64 -9.53
CA SER A 668 11.83 1.33 -9.66
C SER A 668 12.67 0.30 -10.44
N TRP A 669 13.38 0.71 -11.50
CA TRP A 669 14.27 -0.21 -12.22
C TRP A 669 15.52 -0.58 -11.40
N VAL A 670 16.15 0.37 -10.68
CA VAL A 670 17.38 0.10 -9.90
C VAL A 670 17.11 -0.93 -8.81
N TYR A 671 16.03 -0.75 -8.06
CA TYR A 671 15.65 -1.67 -6.97
C TYR A 671 14.87 -2.90 -7.45
N HIS A 672 14.53 -2.96 -8.73
CA HIS A 672 13.68 -3.99 -9.34
C HIS A 672 12.37 -4.21 -8.55
N VAL A 673 11.56 -3.16 -8.49
CA VAL A 673 10.24 -3.11 -7.84
C VAL A 673 9.19 -2.49 -8.78
N PRO A 674 7.88 -2.73 -8.58
CA PRO A 674 6.84 -2.04 -9.33
C PRO A 674 6.89 -0.51 -9.18
N CYS A 675 6.50 0.20 -10.24
CA CYS A 675 6.34 1.66 -10.27
C CYS A 675 5.19 2.14 -9.36
N THR A 676 5.26 3.35 -8.80
CA THR A 676 4.22 3.86 -7.87
C THR A 676 2.85 4.09 -8.55
N LEU A 677 2.87 4.36 -9.85
CA LEU A 677 1.71 4.58 -10.72
C LEU A 677 2.02 3.87 -12.05
N VAL A 678 1.10 3.07 -12.60
CA VAL A 678 1.30 2.36 -13.87
C VAL A 678 1.22 3.33 -15.06
N ASP A 679 1.63 2.93 -16.27
CA ASP A 679 1.61 3.83 -17.44
C ASP A 679 0.18 4.03 -17.97
N GLU A 680 -0.69 3.05 -17.75
CA GLU A 680 -2.08 2.97 -18.18
C GLU A 680 -2.99 3.97 -17.45
N ASP A 681 -2.62 4.39 -16.24
CA ASP A 681 -3.32 5.44 -15.46
C ASP A 681 -2.95 6.86 -15.92
N ILE A 682 -2.01 7.03 -16.86
CA ILE A 682 -1.45 8.33 -17.25
C ILE A 682 -2.13 8.86 -18.52
N GLN A 683 -2.99 9.86 -18.35
CA GLN A 683 -3.69 10.55 -19.45
C GLN A 683 -3.04 11.88 -19.84
N VAL A 684 -2.20 12.45 -18.96
CA VAL A 684 -1.54 13.74 -19.20
C VAL A 684 -0.44 13.60 -20.26
N GLU A 685 -0.43 14.51 -21.24
CA GLU A 685 0.62 14.58 -22.25
C GLU A 685 1.98 15.02 -21.64
N PRO A 686 3.11 14.73 -22.31
CA PRO A 686 4.39 15.39 -22.06
C PRO A 686 4.28 16.93 -22.05
N PHE A 687 5.18 17.58 -21.31
CA PHE A 687 5.33 19.04 -21.38
C PHE A 687 5.95 19.46 -22.73
N ALA A 688 5.68 20.70 -23.13
CA ALA A 688 6.19 21.25 -24.39
C ALA A 688 7.72 21.39 -24.35
N ASN A 689 8.35 21.15 -25.50
CA ASN A 689 9.79 21.35 -25.72
C ASN A 689 10.11 22.86 -25.84
N MET A 690 10.08 23.56 -24.70
CA MET A 690 10.19 25.01 -24.59
C MET A 690 11.11 25.42 -23.42
N ASN A 691 11.84 26.51 -23.61
CA ASN A 691 12.62 27.15 -22.54
C ASN A 691 11.71 27.95 -21.58
N ASP A 692 12.16 28.20 -20.36
CA ASP A 692 11.33 28.83 -19.31
C ASP A 692 10.88 30.26 -19.66
N HIS A 693 11.75 31.05 -20.31
CA HIS A 693 11.38 32.39 -20.79
C HIS A 693 10.25 32.35 -21.84
N GLU A 694 10.27 31.35 -22.73
CA GLU A 694 9.27 31.16 -23.79
C GLU A 694 7.89 30.85 -23.20
N ILE A 695 7.82 30.15 -22.06
CA ILE A 695 6.57 29.85 -21.36
C ILE A 695 5.92 31.14 -20.82
N LYS A 696 6.72 32.12 -20.36
CA LYS A 696 6.21 33.45 -19.97
C LYS A 696 5.82 34.30 -21.18
N GLU A 697 6.64 34.33 -22.23
CA GLU A 697 6.38 35.15 -23.42
C GLU A 697 5.16 34.68 -24.23
N TRP A 698 4.87 33.38 -24.24
CA TRP A 698 3.68 32.81 -24.90
C TRP A 698 2.37 33.39 -24.34
N GLN A 699 2.33 33.74 -23.05
CA GLN A 699 1.16 34.36 -22.43
C GLN A 699 0.88 35.77 -22.99
N VAL A 700 1.88 36.43 -23.58
CA VAL A 700 1.75 37.76 -24.22
C VAL A 700 1.44 37.62 -25.72
N ARG A 701 1.94 36.57 -26.38
CA ARG A 701 1.74 36.32 -27.82
C ARG A 701 0.55 35.40 -28.08
N ALA A 702 -0.67 35.92 -27.91
CA ALA A 702 -1.93 35.25 -28.25
C ALA A 702 -2.21 35.13 -29.77
N VAL A 703 -1.17 35.05 -30.60
CA VAL A 703 -1.22 34.79 -32.05
C VAL A 703 -0.24 33.64 -32.31
N ARG A 704 -0.70 32.59 -33.00
CA ARG A 704 0.11 31.40 -33.25
C ARG A 704 1.40 31.74 -33.98
N LEU A 705 2.53 31.37 -33.39
CA LEU A 705 3.72 31.02 -34.14
C LEU A 705 3.61 29.52 -34.42
N GLU A 706 3.13 29.16 -35.60
CA GLU A 706 3.31 27.80 -36.15
C GLU A 706 4.83 27.56 -36.25
N PRO A 707 5.40 26.56 -35.56
CA PRO A 707 6.84 26.30 -35.64
C PRO A 707 7.16 25.66 -36.99
N ASP A 708 8.09 26.25 -37.74
CA ASP A 708 8.64 25.68 -38.97
C ASP A 708 9.40 24.38 -38.63
N ALA A 709 8.72 23.24 -38.80
CA ALA A 709 9.01 21.99 -38.10
C ALA A 709 10.01 21.07 -38.82
N SER A 710 10.84 21.61 -39.72
CA SER A 710 11.85 20.86 -40.47
C SER A 710 13.12 20.50 -39.65
N THR A 711 13.30 21.10 -38.48
CA THR A 711 14.50 20.91 -37.62
C THR A 711 14.12 20.59 -36.17
N PRO A 712 14.70 19.56 -35.52
CA PRO A 712 14.48 19.29 -34.11
C PRO A 712 15.06 20.41 -33.23
N ARG A 713 14.18 21.29 -32.73
CA ARG A 713 14.56 22.43 -31.88
C ARG A 713 15.08 21.96 -30.52
N ARG A 714 16.39 22.08 -30.29
CA ARG A 714 17.03 21.85 -28.99
C ARG A 714 16.67 22.99 -28.01
N THR A 715 16.26 22.63 -26.80
CA THR A 715 15.92 23.53 -25.67
C THR A 715 16.49 22.97 -24.36
N GLN A 716 16.45 23.74 -23.28
CA GLN A 716 16.90 23.33 -21.95
C GLN A 716 16.15 22.12 -21.36
N VAL A 717 15.06 21.65 -22.00
CA VAL A 717 14.30 20.48 -21.56
C VAL A 717 14.22 19.35 -22.60
N SER A 718 14.83 19.48 -23.79
CA SER A 718 14.78 18.45 -24.83
C SER A 718 15.35 17.10 -24.35
N SER A 719 16.46 17.14 -23.61
CA SER A 719 17.11 15.94 -23.08
C SER A 719 16.28 15.27 -21.99
N ALA A 720 15.53 16.05 -21.18
CA ALA A 720 14.58 15.51 -20.22
C ALA A 720 13.40 14.81 -20.92
N LEU A 721 12.82 15.41 -21.97
CA LEU A 721 11.74 14.79 -22.75
C LEU A 721 12.18 13.49 -23.42
N HIS A 722 13.36 13.47 -24.01
CA HIS A 722 13.91 12.27 -24.63
C HIS A 722 14.26 11.19 -23.60
N LEU A 723 14.81 11.57 -22.43
CA LEU A 723 14.98 10.67 -21.29
C LEU A 723 13.64 10.08 -20.81
N ILE A 724 12.57 10.89 -20.74
CA ILE A 724 11.22 10.44 -20.37
C ILE A 724 10.70 9.39 -21.35
N ARG A 725 10.87 9.57 -22.67
CA ARG A 725 10.51 8.55 -23.68
C ARG A 725 11.18 7.20 -23.39
N GLY A 726 12.49 7.19 -23.18
CA GLY A 726 13.22 5.97 -22.84
C GLY A 726 12.81 5.37 -21.48
N ARG A 727 12.41 6.21 -20.51
CA ARG A 727 11.82 5.74 -19.23
C ARG A 727 10.43 5.13 -19.40
N ARG A 728 9.67 5.42 -20.47
CA ARG A 728 8.45 4.66 -20.83
C ARG A 728 8.78 3.29 -21.41
N ILE A 729 9.83 3.16 -22.23
CA ILE A 729 10.33 1.87 -22.72
C ILE A 729 10.74 0.98 -21.53
N GLN A 730 11.52 1.53 -20.59
CA GLN A 730 11.86 0.83 -19.34
C GLN A 730 10.62 0.49 -18.49
N SER A 731 9.65 1.39 -18.40
CA SER A 731 8.40 1.15 -17.66
C SER A 731 7.61 -0.03 -18.24
N ARG A 732 7.45 -0.08 -19.57
CA ARG A 732 6.79 -1.19 -20.29
C ARG A 732 7.51 -2.51 -20.07
N ILE A 733 8.84 -2.53 -20.20
CA ILE A 733 9.67 -3.72 -19.94
C ILE A 733 9.46 -4.19 -18.48
N LEU A 734 9.63 -3.29 -17.50
CA LEU A 734 9.50 -3.61 -16.09
C LEU A 734 8.08 -4.05 -15.69
N SER A 735 7.02 -3.44 -16.23
CA SER A 735 5.63 -3.81 -15.91
C SER A 735 5.30 -5.21 -16.41
N ILE A 736 5.79 -5.60 -17.60
CA ILE A 736 5.68 -6.96 -18.14
C ILE A 736 6.37 -7.97 -17.20
N MET A 737 7.57 -7.66 -16.72
CA MET A 737 8.38 -8.55 -15.89
C MET A 737 7.90 -8.67 -14.44
N MET A 738 7.05 -7.74 -13.99
CA MET A 738 6.38 -7.78 -12.68
C MET A 738 5.05 -8.54 -12.72
N ARG A 739 4.64 -9.10 -13.87
CA ARG A 739 3.42 -9.91 -14.00
C ARG A 739 3.60 -11.30 -13.38
N ALA A 740 2.55 -11.82 -12.75
CA ALA A 740 2.53 -13.16 -12.17
C ALA A 740 2.64 -14.31 -13.21
N ASP A 741 2.38 -14.04 -14.49
CA ASP A 741 2.52 -15.01 -15.59
C ASP A 741 3.82 -14.83 -16.42
N TYR A 742 4.74 -13.95 -16.00
CA TYR A 742 5.98 -13.64 -16.74
C TYR A 742 6.84 -14.90 -16.98
N ASP A 743 7.20 -15.63 -15.91
CA ASP A 743 8.06 -16.81 -15.99
C ASP A 743 7.44 -17.96 -16.80
N GLN A 744 6.11 -17.98 -16.93
CA GLN A 744 5.36 -19.04 -17.63
C GLN A 744 5.10 -18.75 -19.11
N ARG A 745 5.22 -17.49 -19.56
CA ARG A 745 4.75 -17.06 -20.88
C ARG A 745 5.68 -16.13 -21.65
N LEU A 746 6.54 -15.39 -20.96
CA LEU A 746 7.31 -14.28 -21.55
C LEU A 746 8.81 -14.35 -21.24
N ALA A 747 9.22 -15.00 -20.15
CA ALA A 747 10.64 -15.18 -19.81
C ALA A 747 11.44 -15.86 -20.94
N GLU A 748 10.87 -16.84 -21.64
CA GLU A 748 11.51 -17.54 -22.76
C GLU A 748 11.23 -16.91 -24.13
N SER A 749 10.40 -15.85 -24.22
CA SER A 749 10.06 -15.22 -25.50
C SER A 749 11.23 -14.40 -26.05
N HIS A 750 11.87 -14.91 -27.11
CA HIS A 750 12.90 -14.16 -27.84
C HIS A 750 12.29 -13.01 -28.66
N GLN A 751 11.20 -13.29 -29.37
CA GLN A 751 10.49 -12.34 -30.25
C GLN A 751 10.01 -11.08 -29.51
N TRP A 752 9.55 -11.21 -28.27
CA TRP A 752 9.26 -10.05 -27.41
C TRP A 752 10.50 -9.17 -27.17
N ARG A 753 11.67 -9.77 -26.97
CA ARG A 753 12.92 -9.03 -26.72
C ARG A 753 13.43 -8.33 -27.97
N LEU A 754 13.37 -8.98 -29.13
CA LEU A 754 13.71 -8.34 -30.41
C LEU A 754 12.83 -7.08 -30.62
N HIS A 755 11.51 -7.20 -30.48
CA HIS A 755 10.59 -6.04 -30.56
C HIS A 755 10.96 -4.92 -29.58
N MET A 756 11.24 -5.25 -28.31
CA MET A 756 11.59 -4.24 -27.32
C MET A 756 13.01 -3.65 -27.50
N LEU A 757 13.89 -4.35 -28.21
CA LEU A 757 15.22 -3.88 -28.61
C LEU A 757 15.12 -2.93 -29.81
N GLU A 758 14.31 -3.25 -30.83
CA GLU A 758 14.03 -2.36 -31.97
C GLU A 758 13.48 -1.00 -31.50
N VAL A 759 12.45 -1.01 -30.65
CA VAL A 759 11.87 0.21 -30.05
C VAL A 759 12.90 1.00 -29.21
N LEU A 760 13.92 0.33 -28.67
CA LEU A 760 15.01 0.94 -27.91
C LEU A 760 16.13 1.49 -28.81
N ASP A 761 16.39 0.86 -29.96
CA ASP A 761 17.32 1.33 -30.99
C ASP A 761 16.75 2.50 -31.78
N GLU A 762 15.45 2.52 -32.10
CA GLU A 762 14.74 3.70 -32.62
C GLU A 762 14.87 4.91 -31.67
N TRP A 763 14.74 4.67 -30.37
CA TRP A 763 14.96 5.69 -29.35
C TRP A 763 16.42 6.17 -29.35
N LYS A 764 17.40 5.26 -29.42
CA LYS A 764 18.84 5.54 -29.48
C LYS A 764 19.21 6.37 -30.72
N ALA A 765 18.62 6.06 -31.88
CA ALA A 765 18.85 6.79 -33.13
C ALA A 765 18.42 8.27 -33.05
N GLN A 766 17.46 8.60 -32.17
CA GLN A 766 17.00 9.97 -31.94
C GLN A 766 17.81 10.73 -30.87
N LEU A 767 18.92 10.18 -30.35
CA LEU A 767 19.64 10.72 -29.19
C LEU A 767 20.40 12.02 -29.46
N GLU A 768 21.13 12.13 -30.58
CA GLU A 768 21.89 13.33 -30.95
C GLU A 768 21.03 14.61 -31.02
N PRO A 769 19.90 14.66 -31.75
CA PRO A 769 19.10 15.89 -31.84
C PRO A 769 18.47 16.34 -30.51
N HIS A 770 18.29 15.43 -29.54
CA HIS A 770 17.67 15.75 -28.25
C HIS A 770 18.67 15.95 -27.09
N SER A 771 19.92 15.54 -27.26
CA SER A 771 21.02 15.77 -26.31
C SER A 771 21.82 17.03 -26.65
N ASP A 772 22.52 17.60 -25.69
CA ASP A 772 23.35 18.80 -25.85
C ASP A 772 24.83 18.43 -26.11
N PRO A 773 25.39 18.70 -27.31
CA PRO A 773 26.77 18.37 -27.65
C PRO A 773 27.82 19.28 -27.00
N LEU A 774 27.42 20.44 -26.44
CA LEU A 774 28.30 21.30 -25.66
C LEU A 774 28.34 20.88 -24.18
N SER A 775 27.30 20.17 -23.73
CA SER A 775 27.23 19.62 -22.36
C SER A 775 28.30 18.58 -22.12
N LYS A 776 28.83 18.60 -20.91
CA LYS A 776 29.75 17.58 -20.39
C LYS A 776 29.11 16.79 -19.24
N GLY A 777 27.83 17.03 -18.95
CA GLY A 777 27.08 16.45 -17.83
C GLY A 777 25.73 15.87 -18.25
N TYR A 778 24.70 16.12 -17.44
CA TYR A 778 23.40 15.41 -17.50
C TYR A 778 22.63 15.48 -18.83
N THR A 779 22.83 16.53 -19.62
CA THR A 779 22.18 16.72 -20.94
C THR A 779 23.01 16.19 -22.10
N SER A 780 24.26 15.76 -21.87
CA SER A 780 25.15 15.28 -22.93
C SER A 780 24.73 13.91 -23.45
N GLU A 781 24.97 13.68 -24.75
CA GLU A 781 24.61 12.46 -25.48
C GLU A 781 25.00 11.19 -24.71
N GLY A 782 26.27 11.05 -24.36
CA GLY A 782 26.78 9.88 -23.64
C GLY A 782 26.14 9.65 -22.27
N TRP A 783 25.69 10.69 -21.55
CA TRP A 783 25.04 10.50 -20.25
C TRP A 783 23.57 10.06 -20.40
N VAL A 784 22.86 10.64 -21.37
CA VAL A 784 21.46 10.25 -21.66
C VAL A 784 21.44 8.86 -22.30
N GLY A 785 22.37 8.59 -23.22
CA GLY A 785 22.56 7.32 -23.93
C GLY A 785 22.90 6.13 -23.04
N MET A 786 23.46 6.33 -21.83
CA MET A 786 23.60 5.25 -20.85
C MET A 786 22.26 4.55 -20.53
N LEU A 787 21.12 5.23 -20.72
CA LEU A 787 19.80 4.63 -20.57
C LEU A 787 19.58 3.44 -21.52
N TYR A 788 20.14 3.47 -22.73
CA TYR A 788 20.09 2.37 -23.69
C TYR A 788 20.66 1.09 -23.05
N ASN A 789 21.93 1.12 -22.67
CA ASN A 789 22.63 -0.03 -22.11
C ASN A 789 22.00 -0.51 -20.80
N TYR A 790 21.53 0.38 -19.92
CA TYR A 790 20.77 -0.04 -18.72
C TYR A 790 19.45 -0.76 -19.06
N THR A 791 18.83 -0.43 -20.19
CA THR A 791 17.58 -1.06 -20.65
C THR A 791 17.86 -2.41 -21.31
N VAL A 792 18.96 -2.56 -22.06
CA VAL A 792 19.44 -3.85 -22.58
C VAL A 792 19.67 -4.85 -21.43
N LEU A 793 20.33 -4.42 -20.34
CA LEU A 793 20.55 -5.27 -19.16
C LEU A 793 19.23 -5.67 -18.46
N LEU A 794 18.26 -4.75 -18.40
CA LEU A 794 16.93 -5.03 -17.84
C LEU A 794 16.14 -6.03 -18.71
N LEU A 795 16.24 -5.92 -20.03
CA LEU A 795 15.50 -6.73 -21.01
C LEU A 795 16.00 -8.18 -21.05
N TYR A 796 17.32 -8.39 -21.01
CA TYR A 796 17.89 -9.73 -21.16
C TYR A 796 18.00 -10.52 -19.85
N ARG A 797 18.37 -9.89 -18.72
CA ARG A 797 18.55 -10.52 -17.38
C ARG A 797 19.21 -11.90 -17.44
N PRO A 798 20.56 -11.99 -17.44
CA PRO A 798 21.24 -13.27 -17.58
C PRO A 798 20.96 -14.22 -16.41
N THR A 799 20.70 -15.48 -16.76
CA THR A 799 20.51 -16.62 -15.86
C THR A 799 21.29 -17.82 -16.42
N LYS A 800 21.50 -18.87 -15.62
CA LYS A 800 22.03 -20.16 -16.11
C LYS A 800 21.17 -20.84 -17.21
N ALA A 801 19.91 -20.43 -17.39
CA ALA A 801 18.96 -21.04 -18.32
C ALA A 801 18.78 -20.29 -19.65
N ASN A 802 19.10 -19.00 -19.71
CA ASN A 802 19.00 -18.16 -20.91
C ASN A 802 20.35 -17.56 -21.35
N MET A 803 21.47 -18.10 -20.87
CA MET A 803 22.81 -17.64 -21.28
C MET A 803 23.13 -18.19 -22.68
N THR A 804 22.83 -17.38 -23.70
CA THR A 804 23.25 -17.61 -25.09
C THR A 804 24.41 -16.67 -25.45
N ASP A 805 25.11 -16.93 -26.56
CA ASP A 805 26.16 -16.01 -27.03
C ASP A 805 25.63 -14.59 -27.27
N LEU A 806 24.40 -14.46 -27.82
CA LEU A 806 23.71 -13.18 -27.99
C LEU A 806 23.44 -12.46 -26.65
N VAL A 807 22.97 -13.20 -25.64
CA VAL A 807 22.70 -12.65 -24.30
C VAL A 807 24.00 -12.23 -23.61
N MET A 808 25.06 -13.04 -23.75
CA MET A 808 26.39 -12.74 -23.24
C MET A 808 26.99 -11.50 -23.92
N GLU A 809 26.92 -11.39 -25.25
CA GLU A 809 27.41 -10.24 -26.01
C GLU A 809 26.69 -8.95 -25.60
N HIS A 810 25.35 -8.93 -25.64
CA HIS A 810 24.57 -7.76 -25.24
C HIS A 810 24.85 -7.33 -23.79
N CYS A 811 24.94 -8.27 -22.85
CA CYS A 811 25.21 -7.94 -21.46
C CYS A 811 26.65 -7.48 -21.21
N ILE A 812 27.65 -8.10 -21.84
CA ILE A 812 29.06 -7.67 -21.71
C ILE A 812 29.26 -6.30 -22.38
N GLY A 813 28.72 -6.10 -23.59
CA GLY A 813 28.76 -4.80 -24.29
C GLY A 813 28.12 -3.70 -23.44
N ALA A 814 26.88 -3.90 -23.00
CA ALA A 814 26.18 -2.93 -22.16
C ALA A 814 26.91 -2.64 -20.84
N CYS A 815 27.40 -3.66 -20.12
CA CYS A 815 28.14 -3.45 -18.86
C CYS A 815 29.47 -2.70 -19.07
N THR A 816 30.24 -3.04 -20.10
CA THR A 816 31.54 -2.39 -20.37
C THR A 816 31.36 -0.93 -20.78
N ASP A 817 30.40 -0.63 -21.67
CA ASP A 817 30.05 0.73 -22.05
C ASP A 817 29.57 1.58 -20.85
N ILE A 818 28.68 1.03 -20.00
CA ILE A 818 28.19 1.76 -18.81
C ILE A 818 29.35 2.06 -17.87
N ALA A 819 30.23 1.10 -17.58
CA ALA A 819 31.35 1.30 -16.68
C ALA A 819 32.33 2.37 -17.20
N LEU A 820 32.75 2.25 -18.46
CA LEU A 820 33.63 3.21 -19.13
C LEU A 820 33.01 4.63 -19.18
N THR A 821 31.71 4.70 -19.49
CA THR A 821 30.98 5.97 -19.60
C THR A 821 30.76 6.62 -18.25
N PHE A 822 30.29 5.88 -17.24
CA PHE A 822 30.12 6.39 -15.88
C PHE A 822 31.45 6.89 -15.32
N TRP A 823 32.55 6.16 -15.54
CA TRP A 823 33.89 6.57 -15.14
C TRP A 823 34.34 7.89 -15.80
N LYS A 824 34.06 8.09 -17.09
CA LYS A 824 34.32 9.36 -17.80
C LYS A 824 33.65 10.55 -17.10
N TYR A 825 32.39 10.42 -16.69
CA TYR A 825 31.65 11.49 -16.00
C TYR A 825 32.04 11.65 -14.52
N LEU A 826 32.31 10.55 -13.81
CA LEU A 826 32.78 10.53 -12.42
C LEU A 826 34.16 11.20 -12.29
N LYS A 827 35.13 10.77 -13.11
CA LYS A 827 36.51 11.31 -13.14
C LYS A 827 36.54 12.80 -13.48
N SER A 828 35.65 13.26 -14.38
CA SER A 828 35.54 14.66 -14.78
C SER A 828 34.63 15.51 -13.86
N ARG A 829 33.97 14.90 -12.86
CA ARG A 829 33.12 15.55 -11.84
C ARG A 829 31.96 16.38 -12.41
N GLN A 830 31.50 16.01 -13.60
CA GLN A 830 30.44 16.71 -14.32
C GLN A 830 29.03 16.34 -13.84
N THR A 831 28.90 15.17 -13.22
CA THR A 831 27.66 14.67 -12.62
C THR A 831 27.86 14.34 -11.14
N ALA A 832 26.80 14.50 -10.36
CA ALA A 832 26.77 14.10 -8.96
C ALA A 832 26.62 12.58 -8.78
N GLN A 833 27.16 12.10 -7.66
CA GLN A 833 27.04 10.73 -7.20
C GLN A 833 25.71 10.58 -6.46
N LEU A 834 24.85 9.66 -6.92
CA LEU A 834 23.57 9.30 -6.28
C LEU A 834 23.67 7.89 -5.71
N TRP A 835 22.96 7.59 -4.62
CA TRP A 835 22.93 6.25 -4.02
C TRP A 835 22.39 5.17 -4.98
N PRO A 836 21.24 5.38 -5.69
CA PRO A 836 20.84 4.48 -6.77
C PRO A 836 21.87 4.37 -7.90
N GLY A 837 22.74 5.38 -8.08
CA GLY A 837 23.86 5.34 -9.02
C GLY A 837 24.94 4.35 -8.58
N LEU A 838 25.32 4.35 -7.30
CA LEU A 838 26.22 3.35 -6.72
C LEU A 838 25.65 1.94 -6.93
N LEU A 839 24.38 1.73 -6.57
CA LEU A 839 23.73 0.42 -6.71
C LEU A 839 23.60 -0.02 -8.17
N SER A 840 23.43 0.91 -9.11
CA SER A 840 23.52 0.62 -10.55
C SER A 840 24.91 0.14 -10.96
N GLN A 841 25.98 0.76 -10.43
CA GLN A 841 27.38 0.40 -10.75
C GLN A 841 27.81 -0.91 -10.07
N PHE A 842 27.30 -1.22 -8.87
CA PHE A 842 27.41 -2.56 -8.29
C PHE A 842 26.67 -3.60 -9.14
N GLY A 843 25.44 -3.27 -9.56
CA GLY A 843 24.61 -4.13 -10.40
C GLY A 843 25.29 -4.54 -11.71
N ILE A 844 25.78 -3.59 -12.51
CA ILE A 844 26.51 -3.93 -13.76
C ILE A 844 27.78 -4.74 -13.50
N GLY A 845 28.46 -4.50 -12.37
CA GLY A 845 29.64 -5.25 -11.97
C GLY A 845 29.31 -6.72 -11.71
N ILE A 846 28.29 -6.98 -10.89
CA ILE A 846 27.78 -8.33 -10.62
C ILE A 846 27.27 -9.00 -11.91
N THR A 847 26.53 -8.29 -12.77
CA THR A 847 26.08 -8.82 -14.06
C THR A 847 27.24 -9.19 -14.98
N LEU A 848 28.27 -8.35 -15.09
CA LEU A 848 29.46 -8.62 -15.91
C LEU A 848 30.24 -9.84 -15.41
N LEU A 849 30.47 -9.93 -14.10
CA LEU A 849 31.12 -11.09 -13.47
C LEU A 849 30.27 -12.36 -13.63
N TYR A 850 28.95 -12.26 -13.55
CA TYR A 850 28.04 -13.40 -13.73
C TYR A 850 28.08 -13.96 -15.16
N CYS A 851 28.09 -13.10 -16.20
CA CYS A 851 28.26 -13.56 -17.58
C CYS A 851 29.58 -14.34 -17.77
N LEU A 852 30.67 -13.89 -17.13
CA LEU A 852 31.96 -14.59 -17.17
C LEU A 852 31.96 -15.87 -16.30
N TRP A 853 31.23 -15.91 -15.20
CA TRP A 853 31.13 -17.07 -14.32
C TRP A 853 30.37 -18.24 -14.99
N VAL A 854 29.26 -17.96 -15.68
CA VAL A 854 28.43 -18.99 -16.34
C VAL A 854 29.15 -19.67 -17.51
N VAL A 855 29.91 -18.93 -18.33
CA VAL A 855 30.52 -19.45 -19.57
C VAL A 855 32.05 -19.60 -19.42
N PRO A 856 32.65 -20.78 -19.68
CA PRO A 856 34.08 -21.00 -19.47
C PRO A 856 34.94 -20.22 -20.46
N PRO A 857 36.18 -19.79 -20.09
CA PRO A 857 37.12 -19.09 -20.98
C PRO A 857 37.54 -19.86 -22.25
N SER A 858 37.13 -21.12 -22.39
CA SER A 858 37.32 -21.94 -23.58
C SER A 858 36.23 -21.76 -24.64
N GLN A 859 35.01 -21.35 -24.25
CA GLN A 859 33.80 -21.32 -25.08
C GLN A 859 33.25 -19.90 -25.36
N ARG A 860 33.73 -18.87 -24.65
CA ARG A 860 33.30 -17.47 -24.88
C ARG A 860 33.60 -17.02 -26.31
N SER A 861 32.63 -16.36 -26.96
CA SER A 861 32.76 -15.76 -28.30
C SER A 861 33.93 -14.76 -28.43
N ILE A 862 34.24 -14.33 -29.66
CA ILE A 862 35.35 -13.39 -29.92
C ILE A 862 35.03 -12.02 -29.33
N GLU A 863 33.75 -11.67 -29.34
CA GLU A 863 33.13 -10.45 -28.82
C GLU A 863 33.17 -10.46 -27.28
N ALA A 864 32.89 -11.62 -26.68
CA ALA A 864 33.08 -11.87 -25.24
C ALA A 864 34.56 -11.99 -24.81
N GLN A 865 35.52 -11.82 -25.73
CA GLN A 865 36.95 -11.63 -25.45
C GLN A 865 37.40 -10.17 -25.64
N SER A 866 36.45 -9.22 -25.70
CA SER A 866 36.70 -7.79 -25.86
C SER A 866 37.79 -7.25 -24.91
N PRO A 867 38.77 -6.45 -25.41
CA PRO A 867 39.84 -5.89 -24.60
C PRO A 867 39.36 -4.89 -23.54
N ASN A 868 38.09 -4.47 -23.60
CA ASN A 868 37.47 -3.57 -22.64
C ASN A 868 37.00 -4.27 -21.35
N ILE A 869 36.92 -5.61 -21.30
CA ILE A 869 36.38 -6.36 -20.14
C ILE A 869 37.25 -6.16 -18.88
N GLY A 870 38.55 -6.44 -18.96
CA GLY A 870 39.48 -6.23 -17.84
C GLY A 870 39.52 -4.77 -17.34
N PRO A 871 39.64 -3.78 -18.25
CA PRO A 871 39.47 -2.36 -17.91
C PRO A 871 38.14 -2.03 -17.23
N ALA A 872 37.01 -2.59 -17.69
CA ALA A 872 35.69 -2.35 -17.11
C ALA A 872 35.56 -2.94 -15.70
N ILE A 873 36.01 -4.18 -15.46
CA ILE A 873 36.02 -4.81 -14.13
C ILE A 873 36.84 -3.96 -13.15
N ARG A 874 38.06 -3.57 -13.55
CA ARG A 874 38.91 -2.67 -12.76
C ARG A 874 38.26 -1.31 -12.52
N ILE A 875 37.51 -0.78 -13.49
CA ILE A 875 36.78 0.48 -13.36
C ILE A 875 35.60 0.33 -12.39
N CYS A 876 34.84 -0.77 -12.41
CA CYS A 876 33.80 -1.06 -11.42
C CYS A 876 34.37 -1.09 -10.00
N SER A 877 35.50 -1.78 -9.78
CA SER A 877 36.24 -1.77 -8.49
C SER A 877 36.60 -0.35 -8.06
N VAL A 878 37.25 0.43 -8.94
CA VAL A 878 37.64 1.82 -8.65
C VAL A 878 36.44 2.75 -8.40
N ILE A 879 35.31 2.54 -9.10
CA ILE A 879 34.06 3.28 -8.86
C ILE A 879 33.51 2.92 -7.48
N LEU A 880 33.41 1.64 -7.13
CA LEU A 880 32.91 1.21 -5.83
C LEU A 880 33.81 1.69 -4.68
N ALA A 881 35.14 1.68 -4.86
CA ALA A 881 36.08 2.28 -3.92
C ALA A 881 35.81 3.79 -3.72
N VAL A 882 35.83 4.58 -4.79
CA VAL A 882 35.59 6.04 -4.76
C VAL A 882 34.21 6.42 -4.21
N LEU A 883 33.20 5.56 -4.38
CA LEU A 883 31.87 5.77 -3.80
C LEU A 883 31.75 5.29 -2.35
N SER A 884 32.50 4.25 -1.95
CA SER A 884 32.59 3.80 -0.54
C SER A 884 33.26 4.83 0.38
N GLU A 885 34.16 5.66 -0.13
CA GLU A 885 34.71 6.83 0.59
C GLU A 885 33.64 7.87 0.96
N ARG A 886 32.51 7.92 0.23
CA ARG A 886 31.37 8.82 0.48
C ARG A 886 30.29 8.19 1.36
N TRP A 887 30.11 6.88 1.26
CA TRP A 887 29.13 6.09 2.01
C TRP A 887 29.78 4.78 2.49
N THR A 888 30.24 4.74 3.74
CA THR A 888 30.91 3.55 4.30
C THR A 888 29.95 2.35 4.44
N GLU A 889 28.64 2.60 4.38
CA GLU A 889 27.62 1.57 4.25
C GLU A 889 27.83 0.68 3.01
N ALA A 890 28.46 1.20 1.96
CA ALA A 890 28.74 0.50 0.70
C ALA A 890 30.10 -0.24 0.67
N GLU A 891 30.92 -0.20 1.72
CA GLU A 891 32.18 -0.97 1.79
C GLU A 891 32.00 -2.48 1.50
N PRO A 892 30.95 -3.18 2.01
CA PRO A 892 30.72 -4.59 1.66
C PRO A 892 30.46 -4.82 0.17
N LEU A 893 29.91 -3.84 -0.55
CA LEU A 893 29.64 -3.95 -1.98
C LEU A 893 30.93 -3.90 -2.81
N ARG A 894 31.87 -3.04 -2.40
CA ARG A 894 33.24 -3.02 -2.92
C ARG A 894 33.94 -4.36 -2.63
N ASP A 895 34.00 -4.74 -1.35
CA ASP A 895 34.77 -5.92 -0.90
C ASP A 895 34.26 -7.23 -1.56
N ILE A 896 32.95 -7.40 -1.71
CA ILE A 896 32.37 -8.56 -2.41
C ILE A 896 32.65 -8.51 -3.91
N PHE A 897 32.54 -7.34 -4.54
CA PHE A 897 32.85 -7.20 -5.96
C PHE A 897 34.32 -7.54 -6.24
N ASP A 898 35.25 -7.02 -5.44
CA ASP A 898 36.69 -7.29 -5.57
C ASP A 898 37.00 -8.78 -5.33
N LEU A 899 36.43 -9.39 -4.28
CA LEU A 899 36.57 -10.83 -4.00
C LEU A 899 36.06 -11.74 -5.13
N LEU A 900 34.96 -11.35 -5.80
CA LEU A 900 34.43 -12.09 -6.96
C LEU A 900 35.28 -11.83 -8.21
N ALA A 901 35.72 -10.59 -8.44
CA ALA A 901 36.56 -10.21 -9.58
C ALA A 901 37.94 -10.89 -9.56
N ASP A 902 38.54 -11.04 -8.38
CA ASP A 902 39.80 -11.78 -8.19
C ASP A 902 39.62 -13.30 -8.30
N SER A 903 38.41 -13.83 -8.05
CA SER A 903 38.14 -15.27 -8.06
C SER A 903 37.69 -15.83 -9.43
N ILE A 904 37.12 -15.00 -10.31
CA ILE A 904 36.45 -15.47 -11.55
C ILE A 904 37.42 -15.41 -12.76
N PRO A 905 37.65 -16.52 -13.48
CA PRO A 905 38.65 -16.57 -14.55
C PRO A 905 38.24 -15.74 -15.79
N ILE A 906 38.90 -14.60 -15.99
CA ILE A 906 38.74 -13.75 -17.18
C ILE A 906 39.41 -14.38 -18.40
N TYR A 907 40.60 -14.97 -18.22
CA TYR A 907 41.39 -15.63 -19.27
C TYR A 907 41.57 -17.13 -18.95
N ARG A 908 42.09 -17.91 -19.91
CA ARG A 908 42.41 -19.33 -19.68
C ARG A 908 43.58 -19.44 -18.68
N SER A 909 43.35 -20.10 -17.55
CA SER A 909 44.44 -20.59 -16.70
C SER A 909 45.21 -21.71 -17.42
N HIS A 910 46.49 -21.86 -17.09
CA HIS A 910 47.31 -23.01 -17.48
C HIS A 910 47.48 -24.05 -16.35
N ASP A 911 47.09 -23.72 -15.12
CA ASP A 911 47.22 -24.57 -13.93
C ASP A 911 45.88 -24.68 -13.18
N GLY A 912 45.55 -25.87 -12.70
CA GLY A 912 44.50 -26.13 -11.68
C GLY A 912 43.09 -26.41 -12.20
N GLU A 913 42.45 -27.45 -11.62
CA GLU A 913 41.01 -27.70 -11.71
C GLU A 913 40.27 -26.83 -10.67
N GLU A 914 40.10 -25.53 -10.96
CA GLU A 914 39.30 -24.65 -10.11
C GLU A 914 37.80 -24.95 -10.30
N SER A 915 37.17 -25.69 -9.38
CA SER A 915 35.74 -26.01 -9.46
C SER A 915 34.83 -24.85 -9.05
N ARG A 916 35.32 -23.91 -8.23
CA ARG A 916 34.53 -22.82 -7.62
C ARG A 916 35.42 -21.74 -7.00
N ILE A 917 34.81 -20.63 -6.55
CA ILE A 917 35.50 -19.59 -5.78
C ILE A 917 36.09 -20.13 -4.46
N SER A 918 37.15 -19.50 -3.95
CA SER A 918 37.82 -20.01 -2.75
C SER A 918 36.87 -20.10 -1.54
N THR A 919 36.97 -21.17 -0.74
CA THR A 919 36.12 -21.37 0.46
C THR A 919 36.29 -20.23 1.47
N SER A 920 37.45 -19.57 1.50
CA SER A 920 37.69 -18.31 2.21
C SER A 920 36.87 -17.15 1.65
N SER A 921 36.90 -16.91 0.33
CA SER A 921 36.12 -15.86 -0.34
C SER A 921 34.62 -16.05 -0.11
N SER A 922 34.12 -17.27 -0.33
CA SER A 922 32.71 -17.64 -0.10
C SER A 922 32.26 -17.34 1.33
N LYS A 923 33.07 -17.70 2.34
CA LYS A 923 32.76 -17.41 3.75
C LYS A 923 32.69 -15.89 4.03
N THR A 924 33.64 -15.11 3.52
CA THR A 924 33.62 -13.64 3.69
C THR A 924 32.39 -13.00 3.04
N ILE A 925 31.99 -13.47 1.85
CA ILE A 925 30.78 -13.00 1.17
C ILE A 925 29.53 -13.35 1.98
N GLN A 926 29.46 -14.55 2.56
CA GLN A 926 28.36 -14.97 3.45
C GLN A 926 28.28 -14.15 4.74
N GLU A 927 29.43 -13.78 5.34
CA GLU A 927 29.48 -12.92 6.53
C GLU A 927 28.97 -11.49 6.25
N TYR A 928 29.21 -10.96 5.05
CA TYR A 928 28.69 -9.66 4.61
C TYR A 928 27.22 -9.69 4.14
N LEU A 929 26.71 -10.84 3.67
CA LEU A 929 25.39 -10.99 3.04
C LEU A 929 24.20 -10.35 3.80
N PRO A 930 24.10 -10.38 5.14
CA PRO A 930 23.02 -9.71 5.87
C PRO A 930 23.03 -8.18 5.70
N ARG A 931 24.21 -7.56 5.60
CA ARG A 931 24.36 -6.11 5.33
C ARG A 931 23.97 -5.79 3.89
N VAL A 932 24.40 -6.62 2.94
CA VAL A 932 24.09 -6.45 1.51
C VAL A 932 22.59 -6.54 1.25
N THR A 933 21.91 -7.53 1.84
CA THR A 933 20.45 -7.72 1.68
C THR A 933 19.62 -6.51 2.16
N ALA A 934 20.12 -5.74 3.13
CA ALA A 934 19.47 -4.51 3.60
C ALA A 934 19.65 -3.31 2.64
N ILE A 935 20.65 -3.39 1.75
CA ILE A 935 21.02 -2.33 0.80
C ILE A 935 20.48 -2.61 -0.60
N VAL A 936 20.74 -3.83 -1.11
CA VAL A 936 20.44 -4.28 -2.47
C VAL A 936 19.07 -4.97 -2.50
N ILE A 937 18.02 -4.18 -2.74
CA ILE A 937 16.64 -4.68 -2.89
C ILE A 937 16.47 -5.48 -4.19
N ASN A 938 17.33 -5.24 -5.19
CA ASN A 938 17.26 -5.84 -6.51
C ASN A 938 17.52 -7.36 -6.45
N LYS A 939 16.46 -8.14 -6.66
CA LYS A 939 16.45 -9.59 -6.53
C LYS A 939 17.39 -10.31 -7.51
N ASP A 940 17.62 -9.76 -8.70
CA ASP A 940 18.49 -10.38 -9.71
C ASP A 940 19.97 -10.24 -9.35
N ILE A 941 20.36 -9.05 -8.90
CA ILE A 941 21.73 -8.81 -8.42
C ILE A 941 22.01 -9.70 -7.20
N MET A 942 21.04 -9.84 -6.29
CA MET A 942 21.15 -10.76 -5.15
C MET A 942 21.20 -12.23 -5.60
N ARG A 943 20.39 -12.65 -6.58
CA ARG A 943 20.42 -14.02 -7.13
C ARG A 943 21.79 -14.32 -7.76
N MET A 944 22.27 -13.48 -8.67
CA MET A 944 23.55 -13.68 -9.34
C MET A 944 24.73 -13.71 -8.36
N LEU A 945 24.71 -12.84 -7.34
CA LEU A 945 25.68 -12.84 -6.24
C LEU A 945 25.63 -14.15 -5.45
N LEU A 946 24.44 -14.64 -5.08
CA LEU A 946 24.26 -15.88 -4.32
C LEU A 946 24.72 -17.12 -5.10
N GLU A 947 24.37 -17.22 -6.38
CA GLU A 947 24.81 -18.30 -7.27
C GLU A 947 26.35 -18.34 -7.34
N MET A 948 26.99 -17.22 -7.68
CA MET A 948 28.47 -17.12 -7.74
C MET A 948 29.17 -17.36 -6.38
N ALA A 949 28.49 -17.07 -5.26
CA ALA A 949 29.08 -17.18 -3.93
C ALA A 949 28.92 -18.57 -3.28
N THR A 950 28.04 -19.43 -3.79
CA THR A 950 27.70 -20.71 -3.14
C THR A 950 27.77 -21.95 -4.03
N GLU A 951 27.67 -21.80 -5.35
CA GLU A 951 27.70 -22.90 -6.31
C GLU A 951 29.11 -23.17 -6.88
N ASP A 952 29.31 -24.36 -7.44
CA ASP A 952 30.43 -24.64 -8.34
C ASP A 952 30.21 -23.98 -9.71
N TYR A 953 31.29 -23.73 -10.45
CA TYR A 953 31.20 -23.21 -11.82
C TYR A 953 30.34 -24.16 -12.69
N PRO A 954 29.36 -23.67 -13.48
CA PRO A 954 28.43 -24.54 -14.22
C PRO A 954 29.09 -25.55 -15.18
N TRP A 955 30.31 -25.25 -15.62
CA TRP A 955 31.13 -26.03 -16.55
C TRP A 955 32.13 -26.99 -15.87
N ALA A 956 32.32 -26.93 -14.54
CA ALA A 956 33.37 -27.68 -13.83
C ALA A 956 33.23 -29.22 -13.93
N ALA A 957 32.01 -29.73 -14.07
CA ALA A 957 31.72 -31.17 -14.16
C ALA A 957 31.59 -31.69 -15.61
N GLY A 958 32.07 -30.94 -16.61
CA GLY A 958 31.85 -31.26 -18.03
C GLY A 958 30.39 -31.01 -18.49
N GLY A 959 29.62 -30.28 -17.69
CA GLY A 959 28.27 -29.86 -18.05
C GLY A 959 28.28 -28.89 -19.24
N THR A 960 27.56 -29.23 -20.30
CA THR A 960 27.20 -28.26 -21.33
C THR A 960 26.23 -27.25 -20.72
N VAL A 961 26.61 -25.97 -20.72
CA VAL A 961 25.64 -24.88 -20.49
C VAL A 961 24.52 -25.06 -21.51
N ASN A 962 23.26 -24.95 -21.06
CA ASN A 962 22.12 -25.09 -21.95
C ASN A 962 21.94 -23.77 -22.73
N VAL A 963 22.77 -23.59 -23.75
CA VAL A 963 22.73 -22.45 -24.68
C VAL A 963 21.38 -22.51 -25.42
N GLY A 964 20.43 -21.69 -25.01
CA GLY A 964 19.13 -21.59 -25.69
C GLY A 964 19.27 -21.11 -27.13
N ASP A 965 18.30 -21.46 -27.98
CA ASP A 965 18.38 -21.32 -29.45
C ASP A 965 18.27 -19.87 -29.99
N TRP A 966 18.63 -18.84 -29.21
CA TRP A 966 18.52 -17.42 -29.61
C TRP A 966 19.79 -16.94 -30.32
N SER A 967 19.66 -16.53 -31.58
CA SER A 967 20.76 -16.14 -32.47
C SER A 967 20.77 -14.64 -32.78
N SER A 968 21.95 -14.06 -33.00
CA SER A 968 22.10 -12.69 -33.54
C SER A 968 21.62 -12.54 -34.99
N SER A 969 21.27 -13.65 -35.66
CA SER A 969 20.60 -13.66 -36.96
C SER A 969 19.07 -13.53 -36.89
N ASP A 970 18.49 -13.61 -35.69
CA ASP A 970 17.04 -13.67 -35.53
C ASP A 970 16.42 -12.29 -35.67
N VAL A 971 15.35 -12.20 -36.47
CA VAL A 971 14.63 -10.96 -36.77
C VAL A 971 13.28 -10.97 -36.07
N HIS A 972 12.80 -9.80 -35.64
CA HIS A 972 11.46 -9.67 -35.09
C HIS A 972 10.40 -9.99 -36.15
N SER A 973 9.51 -10.93 -35.80
CA SER A 973 8.27 -11.21 -36.51
C SER A 973 7.11 -10.74 -35.65
N ALA A 974 6.38 -9.72 -36.13
CA ALA A 974 5.18 -9.22 -35.47
C ALA A 974 4.05 -10.27 -35.35
N GLN A 975 4.13 -11.37 -36.12
CA GLN A 975 3.19 -12.50 -36.04
C GLN A 975 3.56 -13.49 -34.92
N ASP A 976 4.84 -13.55 -34.52
CA ASP A 976 5.33 -14.46 -33.48
C ASP A 976 5.55 -13.74 -32.13
N CYS A 977 5.47 -12.39 -32.11
CA CYS A 977 5.54 -11.59 -30.89
C CYS A 977 4.15 -11.45 -30.23
N PRO A 978 3.94 -12.00 -29.00
CA PRO A 978 2.63 -11.97 -28.33
C PRO A 978 2.18 -10.56 -27.91
N LEU A 979 3.08 -9.56 -27.97
CA LEU A 979 2.74 -8.15 -27.71
C LEU A 979 2.44 -7.33 -28.97
N CYS A 980 2.65 -7.91 -30.15
CA CYS A 980 2.27 -7.31 -31.43
C CYS A 980 0.88 -7.80 -31.87
N LEU A 981 0.62 -9.12 -31.78
CA LEU A 981 -0.71 -9.69 -32.07
C LEU A 981 -1.80 -9.36 -31.02
N GLY A 982 -1.42 -8.94 -29.80
CA GLY A 982 -2.32 -8.75 -28.65
C GLY A 982 -3.41 -7.67 -28.78
N THR A 983 -3.60 -7.09 -29.97
CA THR A 983 -4.56 -6.01 -30.25
C THR A 983 -5.92 -6.49 -30.76
N ARG A 984 -6.05 -7.71 -31.32
CA ARG A 984 -7.30 -8.13 -32.00
C ARG A 984 -7.82 -9.56 -31.78
N ALA A 985 -6.98 -10.59 -31.63
CA ALA A 985 -7.45 -11.98 -31.60
C ALA A 985 -7.94 -12.46 -30.21
N ASP A 986 -7.07 -12.38 -29.20
CA ASP A 986 -7.29 -12.99 -27.86
C ASP A 986 -8.32 -12.25 -26.97
N ARG A 987 -9.09 -11.30 -27.52
CA ARG A 987 -10.06 -10.48 -26.76
C ARG A 987 -11.46 -11.12 -26.64
N ALA A 988 -11.65 -12.36 -27.07
CA ALA A 988 -12.97 -13.01 -27.09
C ALA A 988 -13.59 -13.25 -25.70
N ASP A 989 -12.77 -13.59 -24.69
CA ASP A 989 -13.22 -14.01 -23.35
C ASP A 989 -13.03 -12.93 -22.25
N LEU A 990 -12.78 -11.68 -22.62
CA LEU A 990 -12.68 -10.55 -21.68
C LEU A 990 -13.68 -9.44 -22.03
N PRO A 991 -14.46 -8.92 -21.06
CA PRO A 991 -15.52 -7.96 -21.34
C PRO A 991 -14.95 -6.61 -21.79
N SER A 992 -15.58 -6.03 -22.80
CA SER A 992 -15.12 -4.81 -23.47
C SER A 992 -15.32 -3.56 -22.62
N VAL A 993 -14.32 -3.23 -21.80
CA VAL A 993 -14.14 -1.86 -21.29
C VAL A 993 -13.59 -1.00 -22.44
N GLY A 994 -14.34 0.02 -22.83
CA GLY A 994 -14.13 0.74 -24.10
C GLY A 994 -12.91 1.67 -24.12
N PHE A 995 -11.74 1.13 -24.42
CA PHE A 995 -10.59 1.88 -24.93
C PHE A 995 -9.95 1.15 -26.12
N ASP A 996 -10.06 1.74 -27.30
CA ASP A 996 -9.39 1.26 -28.51
C ASP A 996 -7.90 1.59 -28.44
N ALA A 997 -7.07 0.54 -28.35
CA ALA A 997 -5.62 0.67 -28.26
C ALA A 997 -4.98 1.35 -29.48
N ALA A 998 -5.71 1.43 -30.60
CA ALA A 998 -5.30 2.11 -31.84
C ALA A 998 -5.13 3.63 -31.70
N ASN A 999 -5.62 4.25 -30.62
CA ASN A 999 -5.54 5.71 -30.41
C ASN A 999 -4.53 6.15 -29.32
N LEU A 1000 -3.74 5.24 -28.74
CA LEU A 1000 -2.72 5.57 -27.72
C LEU A 1000 -1.34 5.91 -28.31
N TRP A 1001 -1.17 5.73 -29.62
CA TRP A 1001 -0.06 6.23 -30.42
C TRP A 1001 -0.61 6.69 -31.79
N PRO A 1002 0.00 7.68 -32.46
CA PRO A 1002 -0.25 7.89 -33.89
C PRO A 1002 0.26 6.66 -34.65
N GLY A 1003 -0.63 5.91 -35.29
CA GLY A 1003 -0.28 4.68 -35.99
C GLY A 1003 0.58 4.96 -37.22
N PHE A 1004 1.86 4.56 -37.16
CA PHE A 1004 2.65 4.28 -38.35
C PHE A 1004 2.43 2.82 -38.74
N ASP A 1005 1.40 2.56 -39.53
CA ASP A 1005 1.30 1.32 -40.29
C ASP A 1005 0.61 1.60 -41.62
N ASN A 1006 1.16 1.03 -42.69
CA ASN A 1006 0.54 1.07 -44.01
C ASN A 1006 -0.44 -0.08 -44.10
N ASP A 1007 -1.71 0.20 -44.35
CA ASP A 1007 -2.48 -0.68 -45.23
C ASP A 1007 -3.56 0.10 -45.98
N THR A 1008 -3.66 -0.16 -47.28
CA THR A 1008 -4.60 0.50 -48.18
C THR A 1008 -5.54 -0.52 -48.79
N GLU A 1009 -6.84 -0.47 -48.47
CA GLU A 1009 -7.85 -0.85 -49.46
C GLU A 1009 -9.21 -0.17 -49.25
N HIS A 1010 -9.91 -0.06 -50.38
CA HIS A 1010 -11.04 0.82 -50.67
C HIS A 1010 -12.25 0.76 -49.73
N SER A 1011 -12.81 1.93 -49.37
CA SER A 1011 -13.97 2.49 -50.11
C SER A 1011 -14.55 3.78 -49.51
N LEU A 1012 -14.56 4.87 -50.29
CA LEU A 1012 -15.61 5.90 -50.21
C LEU A 1012 -15.67 6.73 -51.50
N THR A 1013 -16.75 6.60 -52.27
CA THR A 1013 -16.96 7.34 -53.52
C THR A 1013 -17.59 8.71 -53.28
N THR A 1014 -16.85 9.76 -53.60
CA THR A 1014 -17.32 11.01 -54.23
C THR A 1014 -18.73 11.53 -53.91
N LEU A 1015 -18.80 12.72 -53.30
CA LEU A 1015 -19.28 13.91 -54.01
C LEU A 1015 -18.82 15.21 -53.32
N SER A 1016 -18.94 16.34 -54.01
CA SER A 1016 -18.12 17.55 -53.81
C SER A 1016 -18.87 18.76 -53.28
N GLY A 1017 -18.25 19.53 -52.37
CA GLY A 1017 -18.72 20.85 -51.96
C GLY A 1017 -17.86 21.48 -50.85
N GLU A 1018 -16.82 22.23 -51.24
CA GLU A 1018 -16.08 23.22 -50.44
C GLU A 1018 -15.77 22.92 -48.96
N TYR A 1019 -14.52 22.51 -48.64
CA TYR A 1019 -13.65 23.22 -47.69
C TYR A 1019 -12.19 22.74 -47.77
N SER A 1020 -11.27 23.70 -47.62
CA SER A 1020 -9.80 23.64 -47.43
C SER A 1020 -9.04 22.31 -47.64
N LEU A 1021 -8.26 22.26 -48.73
CA LEU A 1021 -7.09 21.38 -48.88
C LEU A 1021 -5.96 21.77 -47.91
N PHE A 1022 -5.16 20.78 -47.47
CA PHE A 1022 -3.83 20.99 -46.88
C PHE A 1022 -2.77 20.24 -47.71
N PRO A 1023 -1.85 20.92 -48.40
CA PRO A 1023 -0.89 20.27 -49.30
C PRO A 1023 0.55 20.20 -48.75
N GLY A 1024 1.14 19.00 -48.84
CA GLY A 1024 2.59 18.76 -48.65
C GLY A 1024 3.03 18.48 -47.20
N LEU A 1025 4.12 17.74 -46.96
CA LEU A 1025 5.02 17.04 -47.89
C LEU A 1025 5.07 15.53 -47.62
N LEU A 1026 4.93 14.73 -48.68
CA LEU A 1026 5.74 13.52 -48.84
C LEU A 1026 7.09 13.92 -49.48
N GLY A 1027 8.15 13.22 -49.12
CA GLY A 1027 9.52 13.52 -49.54
C GLY A 1027 10.39 12.28 -49.69
N SER A 1028 9.88 11.27 -50.41
CA SER A 1028 10.66 10.10 -50.83
C SER A 1028 11.68 10.47 -51.90
N ILE A 1029 12.85 9.82 -51.90
CA ILE A 1029 13.50 9.16 -53.06
C ILE A 1029 14.79 8.46 -52.61
N GLU A 1030 15.15 7.40 -53.33
CA GLU A 1030 16.32 6.54 -53.11
C GLU A 1030 17.65 7.26 -53.39
N PHE A 1031 18.71 6.90 -52.64
CA PHE A 1031 20.08 6.73 -53.17
C PHE A 1031 20.97 5.94 -52.19
#